data_AF-A0A6C0LRF1-F1
#
_entry.id   AF-A0A6C0LRF1-F1
#
_cell.length_a   1.000
_cell.length_b   1.000
_cell.length_c   1.000
_cell.angle_alpha   90.00
_cell.angle_beta   90.00
_cell.angle_gamma   90.00
#
_symmetry.space_group_name_H-M   'P 1'
#
loop_
_entity.id
_entity.type
_entity.pdbx_description
1 polymer ?
#
loop_
_entity_poly.entity_id
_entity_poly.type
_entity_poly.pdbx_seq_one_letter_code
_entity_poly.pdbx_strand_id
1 'polypeptide(L)'
;MPRNANNTIKEPFTGSVGERAQALNTYFSNTLPNPLLVADPNLQIGSLTTTNRLGATGTSPLINNSQAQTALSSTLLDQRQAACEGAGSGDKFQHLTSLVNSQDPASPGRCGWIYNVQNPQQGAGAYGTSSAPYKRPINGQWMWDLKEAKQKVHAHLCRQVQTCGDLASPMYQGRCGFCKSSGKAVPIENGKVAYPYDPNLTCEVTGIITAAASCPPLPSGSSSLPGTPGYVQTDVCAALPNGALKRDCLIQKATQAGCQNSGTMIQALRQGSDSNYLDSLMQAKAYSIYQARATVPLDETSLKTGKTTVGDALSEFKRVNDQASSSQVTGLRASARDLCFQSGEVDKYDFCAEISDSSTPPFTLECLQKVFLKAGGQKAGFLYPQPVNITKEWNSLANWTAVKGKINTLSSNCSSTDRGTQQQAMYNFLGTSLEDKSKPLMPKMAGVEVFWFTHQWDVNTPTVLLGRRIRPGIPTINQNAELKGTQGTGNRTDLISFNYITNLLPPSDMSIRIRVTGDDGYATKLNSPMTGLWTWKWAASGNDLSYLGYFPPTTMWNWWTCWGLSTAGPNIVHGYWFNGGGGLYYLLEYQANCVNYWWNNWWAGWGQIPPSMCYLTQEPFAPMINLEVYPNFSQYGALISFCDKRLSGNKLQWNFVGNRPNMVQAPAAPTDDFPFAKSYLQFVTNTGIGSNYGMKMYSFMTMTMLVQFDTVPNNAASTPNFTYFYNQLRDQYILLELVGTGDYKTAKLRLDYLSKTRGFSAKVDGPTLTTGVKYLITLRMLRDDDSDIFSLTGMQVGAGALSDLREDGGKLEESPVMKMQWPSGVVDKTLIEDPNDSGSSRQLIGYGGMRVYWTHFFDYKMDAAAIKREAKQDWMSTWYA
;
A
#
# COMPACT_ATOMS: atom_id res chain seq x y z
N MET A 1 -25.65 14.67 58.93
CA MET A 1 -26.34 14.42 57.64
C MET A 1 -25.42 14.91 56.52
N PRO A 2 -25.15 14.08 55.50
CA PRO A 2 -23.98 14.22 54.66
C PRO A 2 -24.18 15.20 53.49
N ARG A 3 -23.09 15.89 53.13
CA ARG A 3 -22.97 16.73 51.93
C ARG A 3 -22.90 15.83 50.69
N ASN A 4 -23.77 16.10 49.72
CA ASN A 4 -23.77 15.43 48.43
C ASN A 4 -22.44 15.62 47.70
N ALA A 5 -21.86 14.48 47.29
CA ALA A 5 -20.71 14.39 46.42
C ALA A 5 -21.16 14.70 44.98
N ASN A 6 -20.73 15.84 44.45
CA ASN A 6 -20.64 16.07 43.01
C ASN A 6 -19.16 16.26 42.68
N ASN A 7 -18.55 15.21 42.14
CA ASN A 7 -17.33 15.27 41.35
C ASN A 7 -17.26 14.04 40.44
N THR A 8 -16.60 14.28 39.30
CA THR A 8 -16.08 13.35 38.30
C THR A 8 -17.04 12.63 37.33
N ILE A 9 -16.81 12.94 36.05
CA ILE A 9 -17.26 12.19 34.87
C ILE A 9 -16.75 10.76 35.01
N LYS A 10 -17.63 9.87 35.50
CA LYS A 10 -17.55 8.43 35.31
C LYS A 10 -18.38 8.10 34.07
N GLU A 11 -17.77 7.51 33.05
CA GLU A 11 -18.51 6.59 32.18
C GLU A 11 -18.11 5.16 32.55
N PRO A 12 -18.99 4.39 33.21
CA PRO A 12 -18.75 3.00 33.52
C PRO A 12 -18.94 2.11 32.28
N PHE A 13 -18.09 1.10 32.09
CA PHE A 13 -18.42 -0.04 31.26
C PHE A 13 -19.57 -0.82 31.92
N THR A 14 -20.80 -0.58 31.50
CA THR A 14 -21.97 -1.35 31.95
C THR A 14 -22.32 -2.41 30.91
N GLY A 15 -22.17 -3.70 31.26
CA GLY A 15 -22.67 -4.81 30.45
C GLY A 15 -22.49 -6.20 31.10
N SER A 16 -23.54 -7.01 31.03
CA SER A 16 -23.58 -8.42 31.43
C SER A 16 -22.64 -9.30 30.58
N VAL A 17 -22.41 -10.54 31.02
CA VAL A 17 -21.61 -11.53 30.25
C VAL A 17 -22.27 -11.84 28.90
N GLY A 18 -23.60 -11.81 28.82
CA GLY A 18 -24.35 -12.00 27.58
C GLY A 18 -24.11 -10.88 26.56
N GLU A 19 -24.11 -9.62 27.00
CA GLU A 19 -23.84 -8.47 26.13
C GLU A 19 -22.41 -8.46 25.61
N ARG A 20 -21.44 -8.93 26.42
CA ARG A 20 -20.04 -9.11 25.99
C ARG A 20 -19.88 -10.25 24.98
N ALA A 21 -20.58 -11.36 25.16
CA ALA A 21 -20.59 -12.47 24.21
C ALA A 21 -21.22 -12.07 22.87
N GLN A 22 -22.27 -11.24 22.92
CA GLN A 22 -22.93 -10.71 21.72
C GLN A 22 -22.05 -9.69 20.99
N ALA A 23 -21.34 -8.81 21.71
CA ALA A 23 -20.36 -7.89 21.14
C ALA A 23 -19.16 -8.62 20.51
N LEU A 24 -18.70 -9.73 21.11
CA LEU A 24 -17.67 -10.61 20.52
C LEU A 24 -18.19 -11.35 19.28
N ASN A 25 -19.45 -11.82 19.27
CA ASN A 25 -20.08 -12.40 18.08
C ASN A 25 -20.17 -11.38 16.93
N THR A 26 -20.55 -10.12 17.23
CA THR A 26 -20.57 -9.02 16.26
C THR A 26 -19.17 -8.61 15.81
N TYR A 27 -18.18 -8.70 16.70
CA TYR A 27 -16.78 -8.44 16.36
C TYR A 27 -16.24 -9.50 15.40
N PHE A 28 -16.40 -10.79 15.69
CA PHE A 28 -15.89 -11.88 14.84
C PHE A 28 -16.65 -12.07 13.53
N SER A 29 -17.96 -11.78 13.48
CA SER A 29 -18.71 -11.76 12.21
C SER A 29 -18.21 -10.69 11.23
N ASN A 30 -17.53 -9.65 11.74
CA ASN A 30 -17.10 -8.49 10.97
C ASN A 30 -15.57 -8.41 10.76
N THR A 31 -14.76 -9.31 11.33
CA THR A 31 -13.28 -9.17 11.36
C THR A 31 -12.47 -10.36 10.82
N LEU A 32 -13.07 -11.49 10.42
CA LEU A 32 -12.31 -12.60 9.81
C LEU A 32 -12.26 -12.49 8.28
N PRO A 33 -11.07 -12.31 7.65
CA PRO A 33 -10.90 -12.38 6.20
C PRO A 33 -10.61 -13.82 5.76
N ASN A 34 -11.34 -14.81 6.29
CA ASN A 34 -11.22 -16.18 5.81
C ASN A 34 -12.47 -16.51 4.97
N PRO A 35 -12.40 -16.42 3.63
CA PRO A 35 -13.54 -16.67 2.75
C PRO A 35 -14.14 -18.08 2.88
N LEU A 36 -13.43 -19.02 3.53
CA LEU A 36 -13.94 -20.35 3.87
C LEU A 36 -14.96 -20.35 5.01
N LEU A 37 -14.84 -19.44 6.00
CA LEU A 37 -15.66 -19.46 7.23
C LEU A 37 -16.88 -18.53 7.18
N VAL A 38 -16.91 -17.57 6.26
CA VAL A 38 -17.97 -16.55 6.14
C VAL A 38 -19.20 -17.07 5.37
N ALA A 39 -19.08 -18.21 4.68
CA ALA A 39 -20.10 -18.72 3.76
C ALA A 39 -20.90 -19.94 4.27
N ASP A 40 -20.79 -20.30 5.57
CA ASP A 40 -21.51 -21.45 6.14
C ASP A 40 -22.61 -21.02 7.13
N PRO A 41 -23.91 -21.14 6.77
CA PRO A 41 -25.02 -20.82 7.68
C PRO A 41 -25.20 -21.80 8.85
N ASN A 42 -24.41 -22.89 8.95
CA ASN A 42 -24.59 -23.95 9.96
C ASN A 42 -23.50 -23.99 11.06
N LEU A 43 -22.61 -23.00 11.15
CA LEU A 43 -21.53 -22.99 12.15
C LEU A 43 -22.06 -22.58 13.56
N GLN A 44 -22.23 -23.53 14.48
CA GLN A 44 -22.67 -23.28 15.87
C GLN A 44 -21.47 -22.95 16.78
N ILE A 45 -21.12 -21.66 16.89
CA ILE A 45 -19.94 -21.16 17.65
C ILE A 45 -20.10 -21.32 19.18
N GLY A 46 -21.33 -21.45 19.69
CA GLY A 46 -21.62 -21.49 21.13
C GLY A 46 -21.01 -22.66 21.92
N SER A 47 -20.65 -23.77 21.25
CA SER A 47 -20.04 -24.93 21.92
C SER A 47 -18.52 -24.80 22.13
N LEU A 48 -17.88 -23.76 21.57
CA LEU A 48 -16.44 -23.51 21.72
C LEU A 48 -16.08 -22.73 23.00
N THR A 49 -17.07 -22.23 23.73
CA THR A 49 -16.87 -21.42 24.95
C THR A 49 -17.19 -22.18 26.25
N THR A 50 -17.63 -23.43 26.18
CA THR A 50 -18.21 -24.16 27.33
C THR A 50 -17.25 -25.04 28.13
N THR A 51 -15.94 -25.02 27.87
CA THR A 51 -14.98 -25.81 28.68
C THR A 51 -13.70 -25.06 29.00
N ASN A 52 -13.71 -24.25 30.07
CA ASN A 52 -12.77 -24.42 31.19
C ASN A 52 -13.20 -23.57 32.40
N ARG A 53 -13.12 -24.19 33.58
CA ARG A 53 -13.66 -23.69 34.86
C ARG A 53 -13.01 -22.37 35.31
N LEU A 54 -13.87 -21.46 35.77
CA LEU A 54 -13.58 -20.28 36.58
C LEU A 54 -12.74 -20.69 37.82
N GLY A 55 -11.53 -20.14 37.96
CA GLY A 55 -10.72 -20.37 39.16
C GLY A 55 -9.22 -20.05 39.10
N ALA A 56 -8.70 -19.33 38.10
CA ALA A 56 -7.29 -18.90 38.08
C ALA A 56 -7.18 -17.39 37.82
N THR A 57 -6.53 -16.68 38.72
CA THR A 57 -6.24 -15.23 38.75
C THR A 57 -5.17 -14.78 37.74
N GLY A 58 -5.12 -15.42 36.58
CA GLY A 58 -4.28 -15.02 35.47
C GLY A 58 -5.10 -15.06 34.20
N THR A 59 -5.17 -13.95 33.48
CA THR A 59 -5.60 -13.91 32.08
C THR A 59 -4.61 -14.75 31.26
N SER A 60 -4.85 -16.06 31.21
CA SER A 60 -4.18 -16.98 30.29
C SER A 60 -4.81 -16.79 28.89
N PRO A 61 -4.00 -16.75 27.81
CA PRO A 61 -4.46 -16.35 26.50
C PRO A 61 -5.36 -17.43 25.89
N LEU A 62 -6.67 -17.16 25.87
CA LEU A 62 -7.57 -17.70 24.86
C LEU A 62 -7.11 -17.15 23.50
N ILE A 63 -6.14 -17.82 22.86
CA ILE A 63 -5.87 -17.95 21.42
C ILE A 63 -4.53 -18.69 21.35
N ASN A 64 -4.57 -20.01 21.42
CA ASN A 64 -3.54 -20.84 20.80
C ASN A 64 -4.29 -21.91 20.01
N ASN A 65 -4.87 -21.49 18.88
CA ASN A 65 -5.73 -22.33 18.05
C ASN A 65 -5.17 -22.49 16.64
N SER A 66 -3.86 -22.76 16.54
CA SER A 66 -3.20 -23.10 15.28
C SER A 66 -3.65 -24.48 14.76
N GLN A 67 -4.11 -25.39 15.63
CA GLN A 67 -4.53 -26.74 15.24
C GLN A 67 -6.01 -26.84 14.77
N ALA A 68 -6.96 -26.07 15.31
CA ALA A 68 -8.33 -26.10 14.77
C ALA A 68 -8.47 -25.29 13.47
N GLN A 69 -7.69 -24.21 13.29
CA GLN A 69 -7.71 -23.42 12.06
C GLN A 69 -7.13 -24.17 10.84
N THR A 70 -6.15 -25.06 11.04
CA THR A 70 -5.56 -25.86 9.96
C THR A 70 -6.39 -27.10 9.61
N ALA A 71 -7.04 -27.75 10.59
CA ALA A 71 -7.85 -28.94 10.35
C ALA A 71 -9.26 -28.64 9.78
N LEU A 72 -9.91 -27.54 10.23
CA LEU A 72 -11.22 -27.12 9.70
C LEU A 72 -11.11 -26.49 8.31
N SER A 73 -10.01 -25.79 8.00
CA SER A 73 -9.85 -25.14 6.69
C SER A 73 -9.52 -26.11 5.56
N SER A 74 -8.72 -27.17 5.81
CA SER A 74 -8.41 -28.18 4.80
C SER A 74 -9.62 -29.04 4.46
N THR A 75 -10.33 -29.55 5.47
CA THR A 75 -11.52 -30.38 5.29
C THR A 75 -12.63 -29.65 4.55
N LEU A 76 -12.90 -28.39 4.92
CA LEU A 76 -13.92 -27.57 4.26
C LEU A 76 -13.51 -27.23 2.82
N LEU A 77 -12.23 -26.92 2.59
CA LEU A 77 -11.72 -26.65 1.24
C LEU A 77 -11.76 -27.91 0.36
N ASP A 78 -11.53 -29.10 0.92
CA ASP A 78 -11.71 -30.38 0.24
C ASP A 78 -13.17 -30.65 -0.12
N GLN A 79 -14.11 -30.38 0.80
CA GLN A 79 -15.54 -30.50 0.51
C GLN A 79 -16.01 -29.55 -0.60
N ARG A 80 -15.54 -28.30 -0.59
CA ARG A 80 -15.87 -27.31 -1.62
C ARG A 80 -15.24 -27.65 -2.97
N GLN A 81 -13.99 -28.14 -2.96
CA GLN A 81 -13.33 -28.64 -4.16
C GLN A 81 -14.08 -29.84 -4.75
N ALA A 82 -14.48 -30.81 -3.92
CA ALA A 82 -15.27 -31.96 -4.34
C ALA A 82 -16.65 -31.55 -4.91
N ALA A 83 -17.28 -30.52 -4.36
CA ALA A 83 -18.53 -29.97 -4.92
C ALA A 83 -18.33 -29.37 -6.32
N CYS A 84 -17.24 -28.66 -6.56
CA CYS A 84 -16.90 -28.15 -7.91
C CYS A 84 -16.57 -29.27 -8.90
N GLU A 85 -15.98 -30.36 -8.42
CA GLU A 85 -15.67 -31.55 -9.23
C GLU A 85 -16.89 -32.44 -9.49
N GLY A 86 -17.91 -32.41 -8.61
CA GLY A 86 -19.10 -33.26 -8.64
C GLY A 86 -20.42 -32.61 -9.09
N ALA A 87 -20.46 -31.31 -9.37
CA ALA A 87 -21.62 -30.59 -9.90
C ALA A 87 -22.14 -31.03 -11.29
N GLY A 88 -22.98 -32.07 -11.34
CA GLY A 88 -23.74 -32.49 -12.52
C GLY A 88 -23.55 -33.98 -12.85
N SER A 89 -24.44 -34.53 -13.67
CA SER A 89 -24.35 -35.91 -14.16
C SER A 89 -24.13 -35.90 -15.68
N GLY A 90 -22.97 -36.36 -16.15
CA GLY A 90 -22.68 -36.39 -17.58
C GLY A 90 -21.21 -36.18 -17.94
N ASP A 91 -20.96 -35.84 -19.21
CA ASP A 91 -19.63 -35.46 -19.68
C ASP A 91 -19.20 -34.07 -19.20
N LYS A 92 -17.93 -33.71 -19.43
CA LYS A 92 -17.36 -32.45 -18.92
C LYS A 92 -18.06 -31.20 -19.45
N PHE A 93 -18.70 -31.26 -20.62
CA PHE A 93 -19.46 -30.12 -21.14
C PHE A 93 -20.79 -29.93 -20.38
N GLN A 94 -21.47 -31.03 -20.03
CA GLN A 94 -22.67 -30.99 -19.18
C GLN A 94 -22.33 -30.57 -17.74
N HIS A 95 -21.20 -31.03 -17.21
CA HIS A 95 -20.65 -30.61 -15.91
C HIS A 95 -20.41 -29.08 -15.86
N LEU A 96 -19.70 -28.54 -16.85
CA LEU A 96 -19.48 -27.11 -16.98
C LEU A 96 -20.79 -26.33 -17.15
N THR A 97 -21.73 -26.84 -17.94
CA THR A 97 -23.05 -26.22 -18.10
C THR A 97 -23.84 -26.17 -16.78
N SER A 98 -23.73 -27.19 -15.94
CA SER A 98 -24.35 -27.22 -14.61
C SER A 98 -23.74 -26.18 -13.69
N LEU A 99 -22.40 -26.04 -13.69
CA LEU A 99 -21.70 -25.00 -12.94
C LEU A 99 -22.07 -23.58 -13.39
N VAL A 100 -22.17 -23.32 -14.70
CA VAL A 100 -22.61 -22.01 -15.24
C VAL A 100 -23.98 -21.62 -14.67
N ASN A 101 -24.88 -22.59 -14.48
CA ASN A 101 -26.24 -22.35 -14.04
C ASN A 101 -26.39 -22.30 -12.51
N SER A 102 -25.47 -22.88 -11.75
CA SER A 102 -25.60 -23.04 -10.30
C SER A 102 -24.75 -22.06 -9.48
N GLN A 103 -23.73 -21.43 -10.08
CA GLN A 103 -22.79 -20.58 -9.35
C GLN A 103 -23.23 -19.11 -9.36
N ASP A 104 -23.08 -18.44 -8.22
CA ASP A 104 -23.30 -16.99 -8.11
C ASP A 104 -22.09 -16.22 -8.69
N PRO A 105 -22.25 -15.47 -9.80
CA PRO A 105 -21.19 -14.70 -10.41
C PRO A 105 -20.69 -13.52 -9.54
N ALA A 106 -21.37 -13.16 -8.45
CA ALA A 106 -20.94 -12.14 -7.49
C ALA A 106 -20.12 -12.69 -6.32
N SER A 107 -20.10 -14.00 -6.08
CA SER A 107 -19.37 -14.58 -4.94
C SER A 107 -17.84 -14.41 -5.08
N PRO A 108 -17.14 -13.94 -4.01
CA PRO A 108 -15.68 -13.80 -4.01
C PRO A 108 -14.92 -15.13 -4.02
N GLY A 109 -15.58 -16.23 -3.64
CA GLY A 109 -15.06 -17.61 -3.73
C GLY A 109 -16.11 -18.55 -4.29
N ARG A 110 -15.87 -19.11 -5.47
CA ARG A 110 -16.81 -20.00 -6.18
C ARG A 110 -16.08 -21.02 -7.05
N CYS A 111 -16.85 -21.92 -7.67
CA CYS A 111 -16.30 -22.80 -8.68
C CYS A 111 -15.94 -22.01 -9.95
N GLY A 112 -14.72 -22.20 -10.45
CA GLY A 112 -14.30 -21.85 -11.81
C GLY A 112 -13.95 -23.12 -12.61
N TRP A 113 -13.40 -22.95 -13.80
CA TRP A 113 -13.03 -24.06 -14.68
C TRP A 113 -11.54 -24.07 -14.99
N ILE A 114 -10.90 -25.24 -14.96
CA ILE A 114 -9.57 -25.43 -15.51
C ILE A 114 -9.72 -26.02 -16.91
N TYR A 115 -9.42 -25.21 -17.92
CA TYR A 115 -9.44 -25.59 -19.33
C TYR A 115 -8.13 -26.28 -19.72
N ASN A 116 -8.21 -27.55 -20.07
CA ASN A 116 -7.07 -28.28 -20.63
C ASN A 116 -6.96 -27.98 -22.13
N VAL A 117 -5.81 -27.40 -22.53
CA VAL A 117 -5.58 -26.88 -23.89
C VAL A 117 -5.40 -28.01 -24.91
N GLN A 118 -4.89 -29.16 -24.46
CA GLN A 118 -4.62 -30.34 -25.28
C GLN A 118 -5.87 -31.22 -25.44
N ASN A 119 -6.69 -31.33 -24.38
CA ASN A 119 -7.94 -32.08 -24.42
C ASN A 119 -9.00 -31.45 -23.49
N PRO A 120 -9.97 -30.68 -24.01
CA PRO A 120 -11.01 -30.04 -23.21
C PRO A 120 -11.91 -31.01 -22.46
N GLN A 121 -12.00 -32.28 -22.89
CA GLN A 121 -12.73 -33.33 -22.17
C GLN A 121 -12.01 -33.78 -20.90
N GLN A 122 -10.78 -33.31 -20.67
CA GLN A 122 -10.06 -33.47 -19.41
C GLN A 122 -10.16 -32.22 -18.52
N GLY A 123 -11.01 -31.24 -18.86
CA GLY A 123 -11.27 -30.09 -18.01
C GLY A 123 -11.95 -30.48 -16.68
N ALA A 124 -11.78 -29.64 -15.67
CA ALA A 124 -12.35 -29.87 -14.35
C ALA A 124 -12.81 -28.56 -13.69
N GLY A 125 -13.87 -28.66 -12.89
CA GLY A 125 -14.25 -27.59 -11.97
C GLY A 125 -13.23 -27.50 -10.83
N ALA A 126 -12.92 -26.29 -10.39
CA ALA A 126 -12.08 -26.08 -9.21
C ALA A 126 -12.57 -24.91 -8.38
N TYR A 127 -12.43 -25.00 -7.06
CA TYR A 127 -12.82 -23.93 -6.15
C TYR A 127 -11.69 -22.90 -6.05
N GLY A 128 -12.02 -21.62 -6.20
CA GLY A 128 -11.00 -20.58 -6.34
C GLY A 128 -11.52 -19.16 -6.20
N THR A 129 -10.66 -18.21 -6.55
CA THR A 129 -10.97 -16.80 -6.75
C THR A 129 -10.75 -16.42 -8.22
N SER A 130 -11.07 -15.17 -8.57
CA SER A 130 -10.80 -14.62 -9.91
C SER A 130 -9.35 -14.75 -10.37
N SER A 131 -8.40 -14.77 -9.42
CA SER A 131 -6.97 -14.85 -9.73
C SER A 131 -6.48 -16.28 -9.96
N ALA A 132 -6.95 -17.25 -9.15
CA ALA A 132 -6.45 -18.64 -9.21
C ALA A 132 -7.37 -19.63 -8.47
N PRO A 133 -7.31 -20.93 -8.80
CA PRO A 133 -7.92 -21.97 -7.98
C PRO A 133 -7.08 -22.21 -6.72
N TYR A 134 -7.74 -22.50 -5.59
CA TYR A 134 -7.06 -22.81 -4.33
C TYR A 134 -6.36 -24.19 -4.38
N LYS A 135 -6.99 -25.15 -5.05
CA LYS A 135 -6.40 -26.43 -5.42
C LYS A 135 -6.47 -26.58 -6.92
N ARG A 136 -5.36 -27.02 -7.52
CA ARG A 136 -5.27 -27.28 -8.96
C ARG A 136 -5.36 -28.80 -9.18
N PRO A 137 -6.57 -29.36 -9.41
CA PRO A 137 -6.73 -30.81 -9.60
C PRO A 137 -6.12 -31.32 -10.91
N ILE A 138 -5.98 -30.45 -11.92
CA ILE A 138 -5.45 -30.80 -13.25
C ILE A 138 -4.59 -29.67 -13.83
N ASN A 139 -3.71 -30.00 -14.78
CA ASN A 139 -2.96 -29.00 -15.55
C ASN A 139 -3.84 -28.36 -16.63
N GLY A 140 -3.86 -27.02 -16.67
CA GLY A 140 -4.63 -26.27 -17.67
C GLY A 140 -4.68 -24.78 -17.38
N GLN A 141 -5.38 -24.04 -18.23
CA GLN A 141 -5.66 -22.62 -18.07
C GLN A 141 -6.83 -22.42 -17.11
N TRP A 142 -6.62 -21.62 -16.05
CA TRP A 142 -7.70 -21.22 -15.16
C TRP A 142 -8.65 -20.23 -15.86
N MET A 143 -9.95 -20.51 -15.80
CA MET A 143 -11.01 -19.71 -16.36
C MET A 143 -12.06 -19.44 -15.28
N TRP A 144 -12.06 -18.22 -14.76
CA TRP A 144 -13.01 -17.78 -13.75
C TRP A 144 -14.40 -17.49 -14.31
N ASP A 145 -14.46 -16.99 -15.56
CA ASP A 145 -15.71 -16.81 -16.28
C ASP A 145 -16.16 -18.15 -16.86
N LEU A 146 -17.17 -18.75 -16.23
CA LEU A 146 -17.73 -20.03 -16.64
C LEU A 146 -18.46 -19.93 -18.00
N LYS A 147 -18.99 -18.77 -18.40
CA LYS A 147 -19.64 -18.57 -19.71
C LYS A 147 -18.60 -18.57 -20.83
N GLU A 148 -17.48 -17.87 -20.61
CA GLU A 148 -16.34 -17.90 -21.52
C GLU A 148 -15.74 -19.31 -21.62
N ALA A 149 -15.61 -20.00 -20.48
CA ALA A 149 -15.16 -21.40 -20.44
C ALA A 149 -16.11 -22.31 -21.24
N LYS A 150 -17.43 -22.17 -21.06
CA LYS A 150 -18.44 -22.94 -21.81
C LYS A 150 -18.27 -22.72 -23.31
N GLN A 151 -18.16 -21.46 -23.77
CA GLN A 151 -17.97 -21.13 -25.18
C GLN A 151 -16.69 -21.78 -25.75
N LYS A 152 -15.57 -21.68 -25.02
CA LYS A 152 -14.28 -22.21 -25.45
C LYS A 152 -14.28 -23.73 -25.58
N VAL A 153 -14.87 -24.44 -24.60
CA VAL A 153 -15.03 -25.90 -24.63
C VAL A 153 -15.98 -26.33 -25.75
N HIS A 154 -17.11 -25.63 -25.93
CA HIS A 154 -18.10 -25.92 -26.97
C HIS A 154 -17.53 -25.78 -28.38
N ALA A 155 -16.79 -24.69 -28.62
CA ALA A 155 -16.11 -24.45 -29.89
C ALA A 155 -15.05 -25.52 -30.21
N HIS A 156 -14.26 -25.91 -29.21
CA HIS A 156 -13.25 -26.96 -29.41
C HIS A 156 -13.90 -28.31 -29.72
N LEU A 157 -14.97 -28.69 -29.01
CA LEU A 157 -15.71 -29.93 -29.25
C LEU A 157 -16.14 -30.03 -30.71
N CYS A 158 -16.77 -28.98 -31.26
CA CYS A 158 -17.24 -29.01 -32.65
C CYS A 158 -16.11 -28.93 -33.69
N ARG A 159 -14.93 -28.40 -33.37
CA ARG A 159 -13.77 -28.42 -34.28
C ARG A 159 -13.24 -29.83 -34.56
N GLN A 160 -13.56 -30.81 -33.71
CA GLN A 160 -13.13 -32.20 -33.89
C GLN A 160 -14.00 -32.98 -34.89
N VAL A 161 -15.13 -32.41 -35.32
CA VAL A 161 -15.98 -32.96 -36.39
C VAL A 161 -15.28 -32.76 -37.74
N GLN A 162 -14.93 -33.86 -38.40
CA GLN A 162 -14.23 -33.85 -39.69
C GLN A 162 -15.20 -33.91 -40.86
N THR A 163 -16.30 -34.65 -40.70
CA THR A 163 -17.33 -34.82 -41.72
C THR A 163 -18.72 -34.59 -41.15
N CYS A 164 -19.67 -34.23 -42.01
CA CYS A 164 -21.07 -34.07 -41.62
C CYS A 164 -21.66 -35.35 -40.98
N GLY A 165 -21.18 -36.53 -41.38
CA GLY A 165 -21.61 -37.82 -40.82
C GLY A 165 -21.24 -38.02 -39.34
N ASP A 166 -20.20 -37.35 -38.85
CA ASP A 166 -19.75 -37.49 -37.46
C ASP A 166 -20.80 -36.96 -36.46
N LEU A 167 -21.76 -36.14 -36.92
CA LEU A 167 -22.89 -35.65 -36.12
C LEU A 167 -23.79 -36.78 -35.58
N ALA A 168 -23.67 -38.00 -36.11
CA ALA A 168 -24.35 -39.18 -35.57
C ALA A 168 -23.78 -39.62 -34.21
N SER A 169 -22.58 -39.16 -33.84
CA SER A 169 -21.97 -39.49 -32.56
C SER A 169 -22.72 -38.84 -31.40
N PRO A 170 -23.02 -39.57 -30.30
CA PRO A 170 -23.67 -39.03 -29.11
C PRO A 170 -22.96 -37.81 -28.50
N MET A 171 -21.65 -37.66 -28.74
CA MET A 171 -20.86 -36.53 -28.22
C MET A 171 -21.14 -35.20 -28.96
N TYR A 172 -21.63 -35.25 -30.20
CA TYR A 172 -21.88 -34.08 -31.06
C TYR A 172 -23.37 -33.85 -31.31
N GLN A 173 -24.19 -34.89 -31.17
CA GLN A 173 -25.63 -34.85 -31.39
C GLN A 173 -26.29 -33.77 -30.51
N GLY A 174 -26.97 -32.81 -31.15
CA GLY A 174 -27.64 -31.69 -30.47
C GLY A 174 -26.72 -30.60 -29.91
N ARG A 175 -25.40 -30.73 -30.11
CA ARG A 175 -24.37 -29.77 -29.63
C ARG A 175 -23.58 -29.15 -30.77
N CYS A 176 -23.39 -29.87 -31.87
CA CYS A 176 -22.73 -29.36 -33.07
C CYS A 176 -23.66 -29.46 -34.29
N GLY A 177 -23.56 -28.49 -35.19
CA GLY A 177 -24.18 -28.51 -36.51
C GLY A 177 -23.13 -28.33 -37.61
N PHE A 178 -23.40 -28.79 -38.82
CA PHE A 178 -22.48 -28.69 -39.95
C PHE A 178 -22.90 -27.60 -40.93
N CYS A 179 -22.00 -26.66 -41.24
CA CYS A 179 -22.29 -25.52 -42.10
C CYS A 179 -22.01 -25.83 -43.58
N LYS A 180 -23.04 -25.76 -44.43
CA LYS A 180 -22.94 -26.07 -45.86
C LYS A 180 -22.00 -25.13 -46.63
N SER A 181 -22.01 -23.84 -46.32
CA SER A 181 -21.24 -22.81 -47.05
C SER A 181 -19.75 -22.82 -46.70
N SER A 182 -19.41 -23.08 -45.44
CA SER A 182 -18.02 -23.07 -44.97
C SER A 182 -17.38 -24.46 -44.86
N GLY A 183 -18.18 -25.53 -44.94
CA GLY A 183 -17.71 -26.92 -44.81
C GLY A 183 -17.18 -27.26 -43.42
N LYS A 184 -17.57 -26.50 -42.38
CA LYS A 184 -17.08 -26.64 -41.00
C LYS A 184 -18.23 -26.90 -40.03
N ALA A 185 -17.94 -27.59 -38.94
CA ALA A 185 -18.87 -27.73 -37.83
C ALA A 185 -18.85 -26.52 -36.89
N VAL A 186 -20.02 -26.13 -36.42
CA VAL A 186 -20.26 -24.98 -35.53
C VAL A 186 -21.06 -25.40 -34.30
N PRO A 187 -20.84 -24.76 -33.13
CA PRO A 187 -21.64 -25.02 -31.93
C PRO A 187 -23.11 -24.62 -32.11
N ILE A 188 -24.02 -25.48 -31.65
CA ILE A 188 -25.47 -25.23 -31.68
C ILE A 188 -26.11 -25.42 -30.31
N GLU A 189 -27.18 -24.70 -30.06
CA GLU A 189 -28.05 -24.86 -28.89
C GLU A 189 -29.49 -24.75 -29.39
N ASN A 190 -30.33 -25.75 -29.10
CA ASN A 190 -31.71 -25.83 -29.58
C ASN A 190 -31.85 -25.68 -31.12
N GLY A 191 -30.91 -26.26 -31.87
CA GLY A 191 -30.94 -26.28 -33.35
C GLY A 191 -30.53 -24.97 -34.02
N LYS A 192 -30.06 -23.97 -33.27
CA LYS A 192 -29.52 -22.70 -33.79
C LYS A 192 -28.06 -22.52 -33.37
N VAL A 193 -27.32 -21.66 -34.08
CA VAL A 193 -25.94 -21.31 -33.71
C VAL A 193 -25.91 -20.77 -32.28
N ALA A 194 -25.09 -21.37 -31.42
CA ALA A 194 -25.00 -20.99 -30.01
C ALA A 194 -24.29 -19.64 -29.79
N TYR A 195 -23.37 -19.27 -30.70
CA TYR A 195 -22.55 -18.06 -30.60
C TYR A 195 -22.56 -17.25 -31.92
N PRO A 196 -23.69 -16.63 -32.29
CA PRO A 196 -23.88 -16.01 -33.61
C PRO A 196 -23.03 -14.75 -33.85
N TYR A 197 -22.49 -14.16 -32.77
CA TYR A 197 -21.67 -12.94 -32.82
C TYR A 197 -20.16 -13.21 -33.00
N ASP A 198 -19.72 -14.47 -32.95
CA ASP A 198 -18.34 -14.84 -33.26
C ASP A 198 -18.23 -15.22 -34.75
N PRO A 199 -17.53 -14.43 -35.58
CA PRO A 199 -17.44 -14.67 -37.02
C PRO A 199 -16.76 -16.00 -37.38
N ASN A 200 -16.03 -16.62 -36.45
CA ASN A 200 -15.40 -17.93 -36.65
C ASN A 200 -16.30 -19.11 -36.24
N LEU A 201 -17.42 -18.85 -35.55
CA LEU A 201 -18.36 -19.86 -35.06
C LEU A 201 -19.77 -19.70 -35.64
N THR A 202 -19.95 -18.78 -36.58
CA THR A 202 -21.24 -18.48 -37.22
C THR A 202 -21.47 -19.29 -38.49
N CYS A 203 -22.73 -19.48 -38.85
CA CYS A 203 -23.17 -20.10 -40.10
C CYS A 203 -24.48 -19.46 -40.56
N GLU A 204 -24.69 -19.37 -41.87
CA GLU A 204 -25.94 -18.87 -42.44
C GLU A 204 -27.14 -19.71 -41.95
N VAL A 205 -28.22 -19.03 -41.55
CA VAL A 205 -29.35 -19.63 -40.82
C VAL A 205 -30.05 -20.77 -41.58
N THR A 206 -30.00 -20.74 -42.92
CA THR A 206 -30.57 -21.78 -43.81
C THR A 206 -29.56 -22.87 -44.21
N GLY A 207 -28.29 -22.72 -43.80
CA GLY A 207 -27.16 -23.56 -44.22
C GLY A 207 -26.69 -24.58 -43.19
N ILE A 208 -27.37 -24.75 -42.04
CA ILE A 208 -26.92 -25.61 -40.94
C ILE A 208 -27.62 -26.97 -40.99
N ILE A 209 -26.82 -28.04 -40.96
CA ILE A 209 -27.28 -29.42 -40.82
C ILE A 209 -27.14 -29.83 -39.35
N THR A 210 -28.25 -30.20 -38.71
CA THR A 210 -28.29 -30.58 -37.29
C THR A 210 -28.46 -32.08 -37.05
N ALA A 211 -28.65 -32.87 -38.11
CA ALA A 211 -28.80 -34.31 -38.06
C ALA A 211 -27.99 -34.97 -39.18
N ALA A 212 -27.27 -36.05 -38.86
CA ALA A 212 -26.41 -36.76 -39.81
C ALA A 212 -27.18 -37.32 -41.02
N ALA A 213 -28.46 -37.66 -40.86
CA ALA A 213 -29.32 -38.13 -41.94
C ALA A 213 -29.56 -37.08 -43.05
N SER A 214 -29.30 -35.80 -42.76
CA SER A 214 -29.49 -34.68 -43.70
C SER A 214 -28.18 -34.24 -44.37
N CYS A 215 -27.11 -35.03 -44.24
CA CYS A 215 -25.83 -34.78 -44.88
C CYS A 215 -25.86 -35.17 -46.37
N PRO A 216 -25.32 -34.34 -47.28
CA PRO A 216 -25.23 -34.70 -48.69
C PRO A 216 -24.32 -35.94 -48.88
N PRO A 217 -24.63 -36.84 -49.82
CA PRO A 217 -23.85 -38.05 -50.05
C PRO A 217 -22.41 -37.71 -50.46
N LEU A 218 -21.43 -38.45 -49.92
CA LEU A 218 -20.01 -38.28 -50.24
C LEU A 218 -19.77 -38.49 -51.76
N PRO A 219 -19.03 -37.60 -52.45
CA PRO A 219 -18.66 -37.83 -53.84
C PRO A 219 -17.75 -39.06 -53.96
N SER A 220 -18.23 -40.11 -54.61
CA SER A 220 -17.40 -41.22 -55.10
C SER A 220 -16.48 -40.69 -56.20
N GLY A 221 -15.18 -40.98 -56.09
CA GLY A 221 -14.13 -40.35 -56.90
C GLY A 221 -14.09 -40.69 -58.40
N SER A 222 -13.27 -39.88 -59.07
CA SER A 222 -12.66 -40.01 -60.42
C SER A 222 -13.55 -39.85 -61.65
N SER A 223 -13.28 -38.82 -62.47
CA SER A 223 -12.57 -38.93 -63.77
C SER A 223 -12.85 -37.73 -64.71
N SER A 224 -11.76 -37.03 -65.09
CA SER A 224 -11.45 -36.40 -66.39
C SER A 224 -12.51 -35.70 -67.30
N LEU A 225 -12.33 -34.37 -67.46
CA LEU A 225 -12.39 -33.54 -68.70
C LEU A 225 -13.76 -33.33 -69.43
N PRO A 226 -13.93 -32.31 -70.31
CA PRO A 226 -14.22 -30.90 -69.98
C PRO A 226 -15.46 -30.34 -70.72
N GLY A 227 -16.12 -29.32 -70.15
CA GLY A 227 -16.97 -28.42 -70.94
C GLY A 227 -18.18 -27.84 -70.22
N THR A 228 -18.13 -26.56 -69.87
CA THR A 228 -19.29 -25.66 -69.91
C THR A 228 -18.81 -24.21 -70.08
N PRO A 229 -19.44 -23.36 -70.92
CA PRO A 229 -18.89 -22.07 -71.36
C PRO A 229 -19.29 -20.89 -70.47
N GLY A 230 -18.40 -19.88 -70.40
CA GLY A 230 -18.79 -18.50 -70.11
C GLY A 230 -18.09 -17.80 -68.93
N TYR A 231 -16.82 -17.42 -69.10
CA TYR A 231 -16.26 -16.24 -68.42
C TYR A 231 -15.24 -15.57 -69.35
N VAL A 232 -15.59 -14.42 -69.92
CA VAL A 232 -14.67 -13.57 -70.70
C VAL A 232 -13.76 -12.86 -69.69
N GLN A 233 -12.48 -13.21 -69.69
CA GLN A 233 -11.46 -12.53 -68.89
C GLN A 233 -11.09 -11.21 -69.60
N THR A 234 -11.55 -10.07 -69.09
CA THR A 234 -11.05 -8.76 -69.50
C THR A 234 -9.58 -8.63 -69.08
N ASP A 235 -8.71 -8.19 -69.99
CA ASP A 235 -7.29 -8.01 -69.70
C ASP A 235 -7.10 -6.80 -68.76
N VAL A 236 -7.02 -7.11 -67.46
CA VAL A 236 -6.87 -6.16 -66.35
C VAL A 236 -5.60 -5.30 -66.51
N CYS A 237 -4.64 -5.72 -67.34
CA CYS A 237 -3.34 -5.06 -67.53
C CYS A 237 -3.18 -4.27 -68.84
N ALA A 238 -4.26 -4.00 -69.57
CA ALA A 238 -4.21 -3.07 -70.69
C ALA A 238 -3.83 -1.65 -70.22
N ALA A 239 -2.85 -1.02 -70.89
CA ALA A 239 -2.39 0.33 -70.58
C ALA A 239 -3.51 1.37 -70.78
N LEU A 240 -3.53 2.38 -69.92
CA LEU A 240 -4.36 3.58 -70.05
C LEU A 240 -3.86 4.46 -71.21
N PRO A 241 -4.70 5.38 -71.74
CA PRO A 241 -4.32 6.26 -72.85
C PRO A 241 -3.06 7.11 -72.62
N ASN A 242 -2.67 7.30 -71.36
CA ASN A 242 -1.47 8.04 -70.94
C ASN A 242 -0.22 7.14 -70.80
N GLY A 243 -0.30 5.86 -71.15
CA GLY A 243 0.76 4.87 -71.04
C GLY A 243 0.95 4.27 -69.64
N ALA A 244 0.08 4.58 -68.67
CA ALA A 244 0.12 4.02 -67.32
C ALA A 244 -0.60 2.67 -67.23
N LEU A 245 -0.15 1.79 -66.34
CA LEU A 245 -0.93 0.62 -65.96
C LEU A 245 -2.13 1.03 -65.11
N LYS A 246 -3.26 0.34 -65.30
CA LYS A 246 -4.44 0.50 -64.43
C LYS A 246 -4.11 0.08 -62.99
N ARG A 247 -4.73 0.73 -62.01
CA ARG A 247 -4.67 0.34 -60.60
C ARG A 247 -4.91 -1.16 -60.38
N ASP A 248 -5.93 -1.71 -61.03
CA ASP A 248 -6.30 -3.12 -60.88
C ASP A 248 -5.22 -4.06 -61.43
N CYS A 249 -4.43 -3.61 -62.42
CA CYS A 249 -3.24 -4.33 -62.87
C CYS A 249 -2.17 -4.32 -61.78
N LEU A 250 -1.88 -3.17 -61.15
CA LEU A 250 -0.89 -3.09 -60.07
C LEU A 250 -1.29 -3.96 -58.86
N ILE A 251 -2.57 -3.96 -58.49
CA ILE A 251 -3.11 -4.84 -57.43
C ILE A 251 -2.97 -6.31 -57.84
N GLN A 252 -3.29 -6.65 -59.09
CA GLN A 252 -3.14 -8.01 -59.61
C GLN A 252 -1.67 -8.45 -59.59
N LYS A 253 -0.73 -7.58 -59.97
CA LYS A 253 0.72 -7.88 -59.97
C LYS A 253 1.29 -7.98 -58.56
N ALA A 254 0.85 -7.14 -57.62
CA ALA A 254 1.22 -7.27 -56.21
C ALA A 254 0.72 -8.60 -55.61
N THR A 255 -0.51 -9.01 -55.96
CA THR A 255 -1.06 -10.31 -55.56
C THR A 255 -0.30 -11.47 -56.22
N GLN A 256 0.04 -11.36 -57.50
CA GLN A 256 0.87 -12.34 -58.22
C GLN A 256 2.30 -12.45 -57.67
N ALA A 257 2.85 -11.35 -57.15
CA ALA A 257 4.13 -11.34 -56.46
C ALA A 257 4.08 -12.04 -55.08
N GLY A 258 2.89 -12.36 -54.57
CA GLY A 258 2.67 -13.06 -53.30
C GLY A 258 2.11 -12.19 -52.17
N CYS A 259 1.86 -10.89 -52.41
CA CYS A 259 1.31 -10.00 -51.39
C CYS A 259 -0.19 -10.22 -51.16
N GLN A 260 -0.66 -9.98 -49.94
CA GLN A 260 -2.04 -10.18 -49.51
C GLN A 260 -2.82 -8.86 -49.53
N ASN A 261 -4.15 -8.97 -49.71
CA ASN A 261 -5.07 -7.82 -49.73
C ASN A 261 -5.08 -7.00 -48.43
N SER A 262 -4.58 -7.57 -47.34
CA SER A 262 -4.43 -6.95 -46.02
C SER A 262 -3.15 -6.12 -45.87
N GLY A 263 -2.19 -6.20 -46.80
CA GLY A 263 -0.97 -5.41 -46.77
C GLY A 263 -1.19 -3.92 -47.08
N THR A 264 -0.46 -3.05 -46.41
CA THR A 264 -0.58 -1.58 -46.53
C THR A 264 -0.38 -1.10 -47.97
N MET A 265 0.46 -1.77 -48.77
CA MET A 265 0.70 -1.42 -50.17
C MET A 265 -0.56 -1.64 -51.04
N ILE A 266 -1.21 -2.81 -50.94
CA ILE A 266 -2.44 -3.08 -51.70
C ILE A 266 -3.61 -2.23 -51.19
N GLN A 267 -3.69 -1.98 -49.89
CA GLN A 267 -4.68 -1.08 -49.31
C GLN A 267 -4.50 0.36 -49.79
N ALA A 268 -3.27 0.88 -49.82
CA ALA A 268 -2.96 2.21 -50.34
C ALA A 268 -3.25 2.30 -51.84
N LEU A 269 -2.88 1.28 -52.64
CA LEU A 269 -3.21 1.23 -54.07
C LEU A 269 -4.72 1.30 -54.30
N ARG A 270 -5.54 0.61 -53.49
CA ARG A 270 -7.02 0.66 -53.57
C ARG A 270 -7.60 2.04 -53.24
N GLN A 271 -6.93 2.80 -52.39
CA GLN A 271 -7.34 4.14 -51.96
C GLN A 271 -6.79 5.26 -52.86
N GLY A 272 -5.73 4.98 -53.63
CA GLY A 272 -5.12 5.91 -54.58
C GLY A 272 -5.97 6.17 -55.84
N SER A 273 -5.72 7.31 -56.48
CA SER A 273 -6.34 7.70 -57.75
C SER A 273 -5.50 7.27 -58.95
N ASP A 274 -6.14 7.16 -60.13
CA ASP A 274 -5.44 6.82 -61.38
C ASP A 274 -4.41 7.87 -61.86
N SER A 275 -4.33 9.01 -61.17
CA SER A 275 -3.38 10.10 -61.40
C SER A 275 -2.24 10.18 -60.37
N ASN A 276 -2.38 9.52 -59.21
CA ASN A 276 -1.36 9.44 -58.18
C ASN A 276 -1.62 8.25 -57.24
N TYR A 277 -0.95 7.12 -57.49
CA TYR A 277 -1.11 5.92 -56.66
C TYR A 277 -0.26 5.93 -55.38
N LEU A 278 0.57 6.96 -55.18
CA LEU A 278 1.59 7.02 -54.13
C LEU A 278 1.15 7.84 -52.90
N ASP A 279 0.16 8.73 -53.04
CA ASP A 279 -0.25 9.68 -51.97
C ASP A 279 -0.67 8.98 -50.66
N SER A 280 -1.44 7.91 -50.75
CA SER A 280 -1.86 7.13 -49.57
C SER A 280 -0.72 6.29 -48.99
N LEU A 281 0.27 5.91 -49.81
CA LEU A 281 1.38 5.05 -49.40
C LEU A 281 2.50 5.84 -48.71
N MET A 282 2.78 7.07 -49.14
CA MET A 282 3.81 7.94 -48.54
C MET A 282 3.51 8.34 -47.10
N GLN A 283 2.24 8.35 -46.71
CA GLN A 283 1.83 8.63 -45.33
C GLN A 283 2.01 7.42 -44.41
N ALA A 284 2.25 6.23 -44.95
CA ALA A 284 2.44 5.02 -44.17
C ALA A 284 3.86 4.94 -43.57
N LYS A 285 3.95 4.74 -42.26
CA LYS A 285 5.20 4.50 -41.54
C LYS A 285 6.00 3.31 -42.09
N ALA A 286 5.31 2.27 -42.56
CA ALA A 286 5.95 1.11 -43.19
C ALA A 286 6.70 1.50 -44.49
N TYR A 287 6.12 2.39 -45.29
CA TYR A 287 6.75 2.87 -46.52
C TYR A 287 8.02 3.67 -46.22
N SER A 288 7.97 4.64 -45.31
CA SER A 288 9.14 5.47 -44.99
C SER A 288 10.31 4.66 -44.42
N ILE A 289 10.02 3.68 -43.55
CA ILE A 289 11.04 2.78 -42.98
C ILE A 289 11.62 1.86 -44.06
N TYR A 290 10.79 1.36 -44.99
CA TYR A 290 11.26 0.53 -46.10
C TYR A 290 12.15 1.34 -47.06
N GLN A 291 11.71 2.53 -47.49
CA GLN A 291 12.49 3.40 -48.38
C GLN A 291 13.86 3.78 -47.80
N ALA A 292 13.93 4.02 -46.49
CA ALA A 292 15.17 4.40 -45.81
C ALA A 292 16.17 3.25 -45.64
N ARG A 293 15.70 1.99 -45.65
CA ARG A 293 16.50 0.82 -45.24
C ARG A 293 16.71 -0.21 -46.34
N ALA A 294 15.89 -0.20 -47.40
CA ALA A 294 16.03 -1.12 -48.51
C ALA A 294 17.25 -0.74 -49.37
N THR A 295 18.03 -1.74 -49.79
CA THR A 295 19.14 -1.53 -50.73
C THR A 295 18.65 -1.01 -52.08
N VAL A 296 17.46 -1.45 -52.49
CA VAL A 296 16.74 -0.93 -53.67
C VAL A 296 15.34 -0.52 -53.20
N PRO A 297 15.11 0.79 -52.99
CA PRO A 297 13.79 1.33 -52.64
C PRO A 297 12.73 1.04 -53.71
N LEU A 298 11.46 1.21 -53.35
CA LEU A 298 10.36 1.28 -54.31
C LEU A 298 10.55 2.52 -55.21
N ASP A 299 10.28 2.38 -56.50
CA ASP A 299 10.38 3.46 -57.48
C ASP A 299 9.18 4.40 -57.33
N GLU A 300 9.44 5.53 -56.68
CA GLU A 300 8.44 6.55 -56.42
C GLU A 300 7.84 7.11 -57.72
N THR A 301 8.62 7.19 -58.80
CA THR A 301 8.14 7.75 -60.08
C THR A 301 7.21 6.76 -60.77
N SER A 302 7.58 5.49 -60.80
CA SER A 302 6.75 4.40 -61.36
C SER A 302 5.46 4.20 -60.58
N LEU A 303 5.52 4.21 -59.24
CA LEU A 303 4.33 4.09 -58.38
C LEU A 303 3.46 5.34 -58.40
N LYS A 304 4.03 6.55 -58.48
CA LYS A 304 3.25 7.79 -58.56
C LYS A 304 2.49 7.92 -59.89
N THR A 305 3.14 7.60 -61.00
CA THR A 305 2.59 7.85 -62.35
C THR A 305 1.93 6.63 -62.99
N GLY A 306 2.16 5.43 -62.46
CA GLY A 306 1.77 4.16 -63.06
C GLY A 306 2.47 3.84 -64.39
N LYS A 307 3.42 4.67 -64.83
CA LYS A 307 4.16 4.50 -66.09
C LYS A 307 5.32 3.54 -65.88
N THR A 308 5.00 2.26 -65.81
CA THR A 308 5.93 1.16 -65.65
C THR A 308 5.50 -0.03 -66.51
N THR A 309 6.38 -0.99 -66.76
CA THR A 309 5.99 -2.21 -67.48
C THR A 309 5.38 -3.22 -66.51
N VAL A 310 4.58 -4.15 -67.04
CA VAL A 310 4.03 -5.26 -66.25
C VAL A 310 5.13 -6.08 -65.57
N GLY A 311 6.27 -6.24 -66.24
CA GLY A 311 7.43 -6.97 -65.71
C GLY A 311 8.16 -6.23 -64.60
N ASP A 312 8.31 -4.91 -64.73
CA ASP A 312 8.96 -4.07 -63.73
C ASP A 312 8.13 -3.93 -62.46
N ALA A 313 6.82 -3.71 -62.59
CA ALA A 313 5.88 -3.69 -61.46
C ALA A 313 5.87 -5.02 -60.69
N LEU A 314 5.84 -6.14 -61.41
CA LEU A 314 5.90 -7.47 -60.78
C LEU A 314 7.24 -7.69 -60.06
N SER A 315 8.35 -7.30 -60.69
CA SER A 315 9.69 -7.44 -60.10
C SER A 315 9.86 -6.58 -58.86
N GLU A 316 9.25 -5.39 -58.85
CA GLU A 316 9.26 -4.48 -57.71
C GLU A 316 8.47 -5.03 -56.52
N PHE A 317 7.24 -5.51 -56.74
CA PHE A 317 6.46 -6.14 -55.67
C PHE A 317 7.08 -7.46 -55.19
N LYS A 318 7.76 -8.19 -56.08
CA LYS A 318 8.50 -9.39 -55.71
C LYS A 318 9.65 -9.08 -54.75
N ARG A 319 10.38 -7.97 -54.94
CA ARG A 319 11.41 -7.54 -53.98
C ARG A 319 10.84 -7.27 -52.59
N VAL A 320 9.67 -6.63 -52.50
CA VAL A 320 8.99 -6.41 -51.21
C VAL A 320 8.59 -7.74 -50.58
N ASN A 321 8.04 -8.67 -51.35
CA ASN A 321 7.70 -10.00 -50.85
C ASN A 321 8.94 -10.81 -50.41
N ASP A 322 10.01 -10.80 -51.18
CA ASP A 322 11.26 -11.49 -50.87
C ASP A 322 11.85 -10.93 -49.55
N GLN A 323 11.80 -9.61 -49.35
CA GLN A 323 12.22 -8.96 -48.11
C GLN A 323 11.26 -9.27 -46.94
N ALA A 324 9.95 -9.35 -47.18
CA ALA A 324 8.93 -9.73 -46.18
C ALA A 324 9.06 -11.20 -45.73
N SER A 325 9.56 -12.04 -46.64
CA SER A 325 9.79 -13.47 -46.49
C SER A 325 11.22 -13.82 -46.05
N SER A 326 12.11 -12.83 -45.94
CA SER A 326 13.48 -13.00 -45.46
C SER A 326 13.52 -13.66 -44.07
N SER A 327 14.55 -14.47 -43.80
CA SER A 327 14.77 -15.08 -42.49
C SER A 327 15.23 -14.06 -41.43
N GLN A 328 15.79 -12.93 -41.84
CA GLN A 328 16.31 -11.90 -40.92
C GLN A 328 15.17 -11.10 -40.29
N VAL A 329 15.09 -11.04 -38.96
CA VAL A 329 14.03 -10.34 -38.21
C VAL A 329 14.44 -8.88 -37.97
N THR A 330 14.47 -8.09 -39.04
CA THR A 330 14.85 -6.66 -39.01
C THR A 330 13.64 -5.74 -39.19
N GLY A 331 13.79 -4.47 -38.85
CA GLY A 331 12.82 -3.41 -39.10
C GLY A 331 12.53 -3.24 -40.59
N LEU A 332 13.47 -3.59 -41.47
CA LEU A 332 13.27 -3.66 -42.92
C LEU A 332 12.34 -4.83 -43.31
N ARG A 333 12.47 -6.00 -42.68
CA ARG A 333 11.52 -7.10 -42.88
C ARG A 333 10.15 -6.75 -42.31
N ALA A 334 10.09 -6.15 -41.12
CA ALA A 334 8.83 -5.75 -40.50
C ALA A 334 8.07 -4.74 -41.34
N SER A 335 8.76 -3.74 -41.90
CA SER A 335 8.16 -2.81 -42.85
C SER A 335 7.74 -3.49 -44.16
N ALA A 336 8.53 -4.42 -44.70
CA ALA A 336 8.16 -5.19 -45.89
C ALA A 336 6.93 -6.09 -45.67
N ARG A 337 6.81 -6.74 -44.49
CA ARG A 337 5.63 -7.53 -44.10
C ARG A 337 4.38 -6.68 -43.92
N ASP A 338 4.54 -5.47 -43.40
CA ASP A 338 3.46 -4.51 -43.28
C ASP A 338 2.94 -4.09 -44.67
N LEU A 339 3.87 -3.73 -45.56
CA LEU A 339 3.57 -3.39 -46.95
C LEU A 339 2.90 -4.56 -47.70
N CYS A 340 3.42 -5.78 -47.57
CA CYS A 340 3.02 -6.90 -48.43
C CYS A 340 1.94 -7.83 -47.83
N PHE A 341 1.89 -8.05 -46.51
CA PHE A 341 1.00 -9.06 -45.92
C PHE A 341 -0.08 -8.49 -45.00
N GLN A 342 0.25 -7.57 -44.10
CA GLN A 342 -0.71 -7.12 -43.09
C GLN A 342 -0.37 -5.72 -42.56
N SER A 343 -1.26 -4.77 -42.77
CA SER A 343 -1.13 -3.42 -42.21
C SER A 343 -1.03 -3.43 -40.68
N GLY A 344 -0.11 -2.63 -40.14
CA GLY A 344 0.17 -2.51 -38.70
C GLY A 344 1.19 -3.52 -38.16
N GLU A 345 1.82 -4.34 -39.00
CA GLU A 345 2.91 -5.24 -38.60
C GLU A 345 4.18 -4.48 -38.21
N VAL A 346 4.47 -3.34 -38.84
CA VAL A 346 5.67 -2.54 -38.53
C VAL A 346 5.58 -1.92 -37.13
N ASP A 347 4.36 -1.63 -36.66
CA ASP A 347 4.11 -1.06 -35.33
C ASP A 347 4.28 -2.08 -34.20
N LYS A 348 4.26 -3.38 -34.54
CA LYS A 348 4.53 -4.48 -33.60
C LYS A 348 6.03 -4.75 -33.44
N TYR A 349 6.88 -4.17 -34.30
CA TYR A 349 8.32 -4.44 -34.29
C TYR A 349 9.05 -3.60 -33.24
N ASP A 350 9.87 -4.26 -32.41
CA ASP A 350 10.69 -3.57 -31.41
C ASP A 350 12.01 -3.08 -32.01
N PHE A 351 12.01 -1.87 -32.55
CA PHE A 351 13.21 -1.23 -33.11
C PHE A 351 14.37 -1.09 -32.09
N CYS A 352 14.06 -1.13 -30.79
CA CYS A 352 15.08 -1.10 -29.75
C CYS A 352 15.94 -2.38 -29.70
N ALA A 353 15.45 -3.50 -30.26
CA ALA A 353 16.19 -4.74 -30.37
C ALA A 353 17.35 -4.67 -31.39
N GLU A 354 17.34 -3.69 -32.29
CA GLU A 354 18.37 -3.51 -33.33
C GLU A 354 19.52 -2.58 -32.90
N ILE A 355 19.43 -1.97 -31.71
CA ILE A 355 20.52 -1.13 -31.20
C ILE A 355 21.73 -2.02 -30.93
N SER A 356 22.81 -1.77 -31.66
CA SER A 356 24.05 -2.51 -31.49
C SER A 356 24.74 -2.14 -30.18
N ASP A 357 25.49 -3.08 -29.62
CA ASP A 357 26.29 -2.93 -28.40
C ASP A 357 27.30 -1.77 -28.50
N SER A 358 27.77 -1.47 -29.70
CA SER A 358 28.69 -0.37 -30.02
C SER A 358 28.00 0.98 -30.24
N SER A 359 26.67 1.04 -30.24
CA SER A 359 25.94 2.29 -30.48
C SER A 359 26.28 3.32 -29.41
N THR A 360 26.63 4.53 -29.83
CA THR A 360 26.97 5.68 -28.97
C THR A 360 25.74 6.56 -28.71
N PRO A 361 25.71 7.36 -27.63
CA PRO A 361 24.61 8.30 -27.37
C PRO A 361 24.45 9.35 -28.49
N PRO A 362 23.27 10.01 -28.61
CA PRO A 362 22.13 9.94 -27.70
C PRO A 362 21.26 8.70 -27.91
N PHE A 363 20.91 8.04 -26.82
CA PHE A 363 19.94 6.94 -26.83
C PHE A 363 18.52 7.49 -26.75
N THR A 364 17.58 6.84 -27.43
CA THR A 364 16.17 7.24 -27.36
C THR A 364 15.58 6.86 -26.00
N LEU A 365 14.76 7.75 -25.44
CA LEU A 365 14.09 7.53 -24.15
C LEU A 365 13.27 6.23 -24.16
N GLU A 366 12.57 5.95 -25.26
CA GLU A 366 11.76 4.74 -25.42
C GLU A 366 12.60 3.46 -25.26
N CYS A 367 13.78 3.40 -25.88
CA CYS A 367 14.62 2.21 -25.82
C CYS A 367 15.28 2.03 -24.46
N LEU A 368 15.68 3.12 -23.80
CA LEU A 368 16.16 3.09 -22.41
C LEU A 368 15.07 2.57 -21.47
N GLN A 369 13.84 3.06 -21.58
CA GLN A 369 12.72 2.62 -20.76
C GLN A 369 12.38 1.15 -21.00
N LYS A 370 12.33 0.71 -22.26
CA LYS A 370 12.07 -0.70 -22.62
C LYS A 370 13.13 -1.64 -22.06
N VAL A 371 14.42 -1.33 -22.21
CA VAL A 371 15.50 -2.21 -21.70
C VAL A 371 15.52 -2.24 -20.17
N PHE A 372 15.22 -1.12 -19.50
CA PHE A 372 15.12 -1.05 -18.04
C PHE A 372 13.97 -1.91 -17.50
N LEU A 373 12.79 -1.82 -18.12
CA LEU A 373 11.62 -2.65 -17.76
C LEU A 373 11.85 -4.13 -18.09
N LYS A 374 12.48 -4.44 -19.24
CA LYS A 374 12.81 -5.81 -19.64
C LYS A 374 13.76 -6.49 -18.67
N ALA A 375 14.66 -5.74 -18.04
CA ALA A 375 15.56 -6.24 -17.00
C ALA A 375 14.89 -6.46 -15.63
N GLY A 376 13.58 -6.16 -15.51
CA GLY A 376 12.80 -6.29 -14.29
C GLY A 376 12.62 -5.01 -13.48
N GLY A 377 13.11 -3.88 -13.96
CA GLY A 377 12.96 -2.58 -13.29
C GLY A 377 11.52 -2.06 -13.36
N GLN A 378 11.17 -1.10 -12.50
CA GLN A 378 9.84 -0.50 -12.47
C GLN A 378 9.88 0.99 -12.80
N LYS A 379 8.74 1.53 -13.27
CA LYS A 379 8.55 2.97 -13.48
C LYS A 379 8.71 3.80 -12.20
N ALA A 380 8.50 3.17 -11.04
CA ALA A 380 8.71 3.77 -9.72
C ALA A 380 10.19 3.83 -9.30
N GLY A 381 11.08 3.11 -9.98
CA GLY A 381 12.51 3.13 -9.67
C GLY A 381 13.12 4.52 -9.83
N PHE A 382 13.93 4.95 -8.86
CA PHE A 382 14.53 6.28 -8.87
C PHE A 382 15.39 6.55 -10.13
N LEU A 383 16.06 5.52 -10.65
CA LEU A 383 16.85 5.62 -11.88
C LEU A 383 16.05 5.31 -13.16
N TYR A 384 14.74 5.08 -13.08
CA TYR A 384 13.92 4.87 -14.27
C TYR A 384 14.17 6.00 -15.29
N PRO A 385 14.46 5.68 -16.57
CA PRO A 385 14.79 6.71 -17.56
C PRO A 385 13.62 7.68 -17.78
N GLN A 386 13.90 8.97 -17.62
CA GLN A 386 12.94 10.07 -17.78
C GLN A 386 13.61 11.26 -18.49
N PRO A 387 12.83 12.21 -19.06
CA PRO A 387 13.39 13.38 -19.73
C PRO A 387 14.38 14.18 -18.86
N VAL A 388 14.16 14.19 -17.53
CA VAL A 388 14.98 14.94 -16.57
C VAL A 388 16.33 14.30 -16.24
N ASN A 389 16.47 12.97 -16.37
CA ASN A 389 17.69 12.25 -16.01
C ASN A 389 18.44 11.67 -17.22
N ILE A 390 17.83 11.66 -18.41
CA ILE A 390 18.40 11.03 -19.61
C ILE A 390 19.81 11.52 -19.94
N THR A 391 20.06 12.82 -19.89
CA THR A 391 21.37 13.40 -20.23
C THR A 391 22.44 13.04 -19.21
N LYS A 392 22.13 13.15 -17.91
CA LYS A 392 23.10 12.96 -16.82
C LYS A 392 23.38 11.49 -16.52
N GLU A 393 22.36 10.64 -16.58
CA GLU A 393 22.46 9.25 -16.08
C GLU A 393 22.67 8.21 -17.18
N TRP A 394 22.13 8.46 -18.39
CA TRP A 394 22.03 7.45 -19.45
C TRP A 394 22.86 7.82 -20.68
N ASN A 395 22.76 9.06 -21.18
CA ASN A 395 23.57 9.56 -22.29
C ASN A 395 25.00 9.95 -21.86
N SER A 396 25.32 9.87 -20.58
CA SER A 396 26.69 9.95 -20.07
C SER A 396 27.48 8.64 -20.21
N LEU A 397 26.81 7.54 -20.58
CA LEU A 397 27.41 6.23 -20.78
C LEU A 397 27.99 6.11 -22.19
N ALA A 398 29.15 5.44 -22.31
CA ALA A 398 29.94 5.42 -23.55
C ALA A 398 29.23 4.72 -24.73
N ASN A 399 28.50 3.63 -24.47
CA ASN A 399 27.81 2.85 -25.49
C ASN A 399 26.64 2.04 -24.91
N TRP A 400 25.88 1.39 -25.79
CA TRP A 400 24.72 0.58 -25.39
C TRP A 400 25.09 -0.60 -24.47
N THR A 401 26.29 -1.17 -24.60
CA THR A 401 26.80 -2.17 -23.65
C THR A 401 26.93 -1.61 -22.23
N ALA A 402 27.42 -0.38 -22.06
CA ALA A 402 27.51 0.26 -20.75
C ALA A 402 26.13 0.52 -20.13
N VAL A 403 25.13 0.87 -20.95
CA VAL A 403 23.72 0.98 -20.52
C VAL A 403 23.22 -0.35 -19.97
N LYS A 404 23.36 -1.43 -20.76
CA LYS A 404 22.95 -2.78 -20.33
C LYS A 404 23.71 -3.24 -19.08
N GLY A 405 25.00 -2.93 -18.99
CA GLY A 405 25.84 -3.22 -17.83
C GLY A 405 25.33 -2.55 -16.56
N LYS A 406 25.06 -1.23 -16.60
CA LYS A 406 24.50 -0.48 -15.44
C LYS A 406 23.17 -1.08 -14.98
N ILE A 407 22.28 -1.40 -15.91
CA ILE A 407 20.96 -1.99 -15.63
C ILE A 407 21.09 -3.40 -15.04
N ASN A 408 21.97 -4.23 -15.59
CA ASN A 408 22.22 -5.58 -15.08
C ASN A 408 22.78 -5.54 -13.66
N THR A 409 23.70 -4.62 -13.36
CA THR A 409 24.22 -4.42 -12.00
C THR A 409 23.11 -4.00 -11.02
N LEU A 410 22.21 -3.11 -11.43
CA LEU A 410 21.06 -2.73 -10.60
C LEU A 410 20.16 -3.94 -10.31
N SER A 411 19.83 -4.71 -11.34
CA SER A 411 19.00 -5.92 -11.24
C SER A 411 19.65 -6.99 -10.35
N SER A 412 20.93 -7.30 -10.56
CA SER A 412 21.65 -8.30 -9.74
C SER A 412 21.75 -7.87 -8.28
N ASN A 413 21.99 -6.57 -8.03
CA ASN A 413 22.14 -6.06 -6.68
C ASN A 413 20.84 -6.11 -5.87
N CYS A 414 19.65 -6.16 -6.51
CA CYS A 414 18.39 -6.41 -5.80
C CYS A 414 18.34 -7.79 -5.11
N SER A 415 19.21 -8.72 -5.50
CA SER A 415 19.38 -10.04 -4.88
C SER A 415 20.66 -10.17 -4.05
N SER A 416 21.39 -9.07 -3.84
CA SER A 416 22.61 -9.07 -3.04
C SER A 416 22.36 -9.57 -1.62
N THR A 417 23.32 -10.32 -1.07
CA THR A 417 23.33 -10.71 0.35
C THR A 417 23.75 -9.55 1.26
N ASP A 418 24.40 -8.51 0.71
CA ASP A 418 24.68 -7.27 1.42
C ASP A 418 23.44 -6.37 1.43
N ARG A 419 22.88 -6.13 2.62
CA ARG A 419 21.60 -5.41 2.78
C ARG A 419 21.66 -3.97 2.28
N GLY A 420 22.78 -3.26 2.48
CA GLY A 420 22.92 -1.87 2.04
C GLY A 420 22.87 -1.78 0.51
N THR A 421 23.65 -2.64 -0.16
CA THR A 421 23.64 -2.81 -1.61
C THR A 421 22.26 -3.21 -2.13
N GLN A 422 21.60 -4.15 -1.45
CA GLN A 422 20.27 -4.63 -1.82
C GLN A 422 19.21 -3.53 -1.70
N GLN A 423 19.20 -2.78 -0.60
CA GLN A 423 18.25 -1.69 -0.36
C GLN A 423 18.41 -0.57 -1.38
N GLN A 424 19.64 -0.12 -1.64
CA GLN A 424 19.91 0.94 -2.60
C GLN A 424 19.52 0.50 -4.02
N ALA A 425 19.78 -0.76 -4.38
CA ALA A 425 19.39 -1.31 -5.67
C ALA A 425 17.87 -1.41 -5.80
N MET A 426 17.15 -1.89 -4.78
CA MET A 426 15.68 -1.94 -4.80
C MET A 426 15.04 -0.55 -4.92
N TYR A 427 15.59 0.46 -4.24
CA TYR A 427 15.15 1.85 -4.40
C TYR A 427 15.41 2.37 -5.82
N ASN A 428 16.63 2.19 -6.33
CA ASN A 428 17.03 2.68 -7.65
C ASN A 428 16.31 1.97 -8.81
N PHE A 429 16.04 0.67 -8.66
CA PHE A 429 15.56 -0.20 -9.74
C PHE A 429 14.05 -0.46 -9.69
N LEU A 430 13.49 -0.64 -8.49
CA LEU A 430 12.07 -0.99 -8.28
C LEU A 430 11.28 0.15 -7.64
N GLY A 431 11.93 1.12 -7.01
CA GLY A 431 11.25 2.21 -6.30
C GLY A 431 10.72 1.80 -4.93
N THR A 432 11.22 0.68 -4.40
CA THR A 432 10.75 0.08 -3.16
C THR A 432 11.90 -0.01 -2.16
N SER A 433 11.63 0.28 -0.88
CA SER A 433 12.51 -0.09 0.21
C SER A 433 12.36 -1.59 0.54
N LEU A 434 13.41 -2.22 1.07
CA LEU A 434 13.30 -3.58 1.59
C LEU A 434 12.35 -3.61 2.79
N GLU A 435 11.28 -4.40 2.70
CA GLU A 435 10.44 -4.74 3.86
C GLU A 435 11.29 -5.41 4.94
N ASP A 436 11.16 -4.93 6.16
CA ASP A 436 11.76 -5.54 7.33
C ASP A 436 11.03 -6.84 7.69
N LYS A 437 11.45 -7.97 7.10
CA LYS A 437 10.91 -9.31 7.39
C LYS A 437 11.11 -9.76 8.86
N SER A 438 11.88 -9.03 9.67
CA SER A 438 12.08 -9.36 11.10
C SER A 438 11.01 -8.75 12.01
N LYS A 439 10.24 -7.79 11.51
CA LYS A 439 9.04 -7.28 12.18
C LYS A 439 7.82 -7.88 11.48
N PRO A 440 7.00 -8.69 12.16
CA PRO A 440 5.72 -9.09 11.60
C PRO A 440 5.00 -7.82 11.15
N LEU A 441 4.39 -7.84 9.96
CA LEU A 441 3.44 -6.80 9.58
C LEU A 441 2.46 -6.67 10.74
N MET A 442 2.34 -5.47 11.29
CA MET A 442 1.53 -5.26 12.47
C MET A 442 0.14 -5.85 12.22
N PRO A 443 -0.34 -6.76 13.09
CA PRO A 443 -1.66 -7.32 12.94
C PRO A 443 -2.70 -6.20 12.80
N LYS A 444 -3.69 -6.39 11.93
CA LYS A 444 -4.78 -5.44 11.74
C LYS A 444 -5.59 -5.30 13.05
N MET A 445 -5.16 -4.39 13.92
CA MET A 445 -5.80 -4.07 15.19
C MET A 445 -6.68 -2.85 15.00
N ALA A 446 -8.00 -3.00 15.17
CA ALA A 446 -8.92 -1.88 15.04
C ALA A 446 -8.61 -0.79 16.07
N GLY A 447 -8.55 0.47 15.63
CA GLY A 447 -8.41 1.61 16.52
C GLY A 447 -7.79 2.85 15.90
N VAL A 448 -7.83 3.92 16.69
CA VAL A 448 -7.27 5.25 16.41
C VAL A 448 -6.52 5.68 17.66
N GLU A 449 -5.26 6.08 17.50
CA GLU A 449 -4.51 6.74 18.57
C GLU A 449 -4.89 8.21 18.60
N VAL A 450 -5.29 8.72 19.77
CA VAL A 450 -5.70 10.12 19.97
C VAL A 450 -4.87 10.73 21.08
N PHE A 451 -4.12 11.78 20.76
CA PHE A 451 -3.26 12.52 21.68
C PHE A 451 -3.92 13.85 22.04
N TRP A 452 -4.13 14.08 23.32
CA TRP A 452 -4.77 15.28 23.84
C TRP A 452 -3.74 16.29 24.31
N PHE A 453 -3.98 17.54 23.98
CA PHE A 453 -3.15 18.67 24.36
C PHE A 453 -4.03 19.82 24.88
N THR A 454 -3.46 20.68 25.71
CA THR A 454 -4.00 22.04 25.82
C THR A 454 -3.87 22.77 24.49
N HIS A 455 -4.61 23.85 24.30
CA HIS A 455 -4.52 24.67 23.09
C HIS A 455 -4.11 26.11 23.41
N GLN A 456 -3.47 26.76 22.43
CA GLN A 456 -3.00 28.14 22.49
C GLN A 456 -3.42 28.86 21.22
N TRP A 457 -3.63 30.19 21.32
CA TRP A 457 -4.12 30.99 20.20
C TRP A 457 -3.26 30.84 18.93
N ASP A 458 -1.97 30.54 19.06
CA ASP A 458 -1.13 30.16 17.93
C ASP A 458 -0.88 28.66 17.95
N VAL A 459 -1.21 27.97 16.84
CA VAL A 459 -1.09 26.51 16.71
C VAL A 459 0.35 26.01 16.91
N ASN A 460 1.33 26.88 16.65
CA ASN A 460 2.77 26.64 16.81
C ASN A 460 3.28 26.95 18.22
N THR A 461 2.47 27.57 19.07
CA THR A 461 2.86 27.84 20.44
C THR A 461 2.95 26.52 21.22
N PRO A 462 3.98 26.36 22.06
CA PRO A 462 4.07 25.29 23.05
C PRO A 462 2.74 24.96 23.70
N THR A 463 2.33 23.69 23.60
CA THR A 463 1.14 23.17 24.29
C THR A 463 1.54 22.10 25.28
N VAL A 464 0.61 21.70 26.14
CA VAL A 464 0.85 20.70 27.17
C VAL A 464 0.20 19.39 26.76
N LEU A 465 0.98 18.31 26.65
CA LEU A 465 0.45 16.96 26.47
C LEU A 465 -0.31 16.51 27.73
N LEU A 466 -1.56 16.12 27.53
CA LEU A 466 -2.47 15.61 28.56
C LEU A 466 -2.48 14.08 28.59
N GLY A 467 -2.20 13.43 27.45
CA GLY A 467 -2.05 11.98 27.35
C GLY A 467 -2.59 11.41 26.03
N ARG A 468 -2.59 10.08 25.92
CA ARG A 468 -3.16 9.33 24.78
C ARG A 468 -4.41 8.56 25.19
N ARG A 469 -5.31 8.38 24.23
CA ARG A 469 -6.42 7.42 24.26
C ARG A 469 -6.44 6.63 22.97
N ILE A 470 -6.77 5.35 23.05
CA ILE A 470 -7.08 4.52 21.89
C ILE A 470 -8.60 4.42 21.77
N ARG A 471 -9.15 4.72 20.60
CA ARG A 471 -10.60 4.68 20.32
C ARG A 471 -10.92 3.81 19.11
N PRO A 472 -12.12 3.22 19.00
CA PRO A 472 -12.49 2.43 17.81
C PRO A 472 -12.57 3.25 16.51
N GLY A 473 -12.81 4.55 16.59
CA GLY A 473 -12.97 5.43 15.43
C GLY A 473 -12.45 6.83 15.69
N ILE A 474 -12.41 7.63 14.63
CA ILE A 474 -11.95 9.03 14.69
C ILE A 474 -12.93 9.83 15.57
N PRO A 475 -12.45 10.65 16.51
CA PRO A 475 -13.32 11.42 17.39
C PRO A 475 -14.33 12.26 16.61
N THR A 476 -15.59 12.24 17.06
CA THR A 476 -16.58 13.26 16.73
C THR A 476 -16.83 14.08 17.97
N ILE A 477 -16.77 15.40 17.86
CA ILE A 477 -17.14 16.34 18.91
C ILE A 477 -18.41 17.04 18.45
N ASN A 478 -19.48 16.86 19.21
CA ASN A 478 -20.77 17.48 18.95
C ASN A 478 -21.40 17.85 20.28
N GLN A 479 -20.84 18.87 20.95
CA GLN A 479 -21.39 19.37 22.20
C GLN A 479 -22.13 20.67 21.95
N ASN A 480 -23.38 20.73 22.40
CA ASN A 480 -24.17 21.96 22.39
C ASN A 480 -23.47 23.04 23.19
N ALA A 481 -23.66 24.28 22.77
CA ALA A 481 -23.15 25.49 23.40
C ALA A 481 -23.60 25.72 24.87
N GLU A 482 -24.27 24.76 25.53
CA GLU A 482 -24.78 24.91 26.91
C GLU A 482 -23.73 24.64 28.00
N LEU A 483 -22.55 24.09 27.67
CA LEU A 483 -21.39 24.17 28.55
C LEU A 483 -20.81 25.60 28.66
N LYS A 484 -21.40 26.60 27.97
CA LYS A 484 -21.12 28.04 28.17
C LYS A 484 -21.47 28.55 29.57
N GLY A 485 -22.24 27.80 30.37
CA GLY A 485 -22.83 28.28 31.61
C GLY A 485 -22.29 27.61 32.87
N THR A 486 -21.02 27.85 33.22
CA THR A 486 -20.44 27.94 34.60
C THR A 486 -18.92 27.78 34.62
N GLN A 487 -18.30 27.40 33.50
CA GLN A 487 -16.85 27.43 33.30
C GLN A 487 -16.58 28.24 32.02
N GLY A 488 -15.85 29.35 32.16
CA GLY A 488 -15.43 30.16 31.01
C GLY A 488 -15.91 31.61 31.03
N THR A 489 -15.31 32.44 31.89
CA THR A 489 -15.23 33.90 31.68
C THR A 489 -14.29 34.27 30.51
N GLY A 490 -14.18 33.43 29.48
CA GLY A 490 -13.18 33.61 28.41
C GLY A 490 -11.73 33.46 28.88
N ASN A 491 -11.48 32.81 30.02
CA ASN A 491 -10.12 32.50 30.45
C ASN A 491 -9.59 31.25 29.73
N ARG A 492 -8.29 31.23 29.45
CA ARG A 492 -7.48 30.27 28.66
C ARG A 492 -7.65 28.77 29.00
N THR A 493 -8.48 28.40 29.98
CA THR A 493 -8.56 27.08 30.63
C THR A 493 -9.37 26.05 29.86
N ASP A 494 -10.19 26.47 28.89
CA ASP A 494 -11.12 25.59 28.17
C ASP A 494 -10.64 25.27 26.73
N LEU A 495 -9.44 25.74 26.38
CA LEU A 495 -8.83 25.53 25.07
C LEU A 495 -8.16 24.15 25.03
N ILE A 496 -8.73 23.25 24.23
CA ILE A 496 -8.24 21.89 24.03
C ILE A 496 -7.91 21.65 22.56
N SER A 497 -6.92 20.80 22.32
CA SER A 497 -6.64 20.29 20.99
C SER A 497 -6.35 18.79 21.04
N PHE A 498 -6.54 18.10 19.93
CA PHE A 498 -6.11 16.71 19.82
C PHE A 498 -5.49 16.43 18.45
N ASN A 499 -4.58 15.46 18.44
CA ASN A 499 -4.11 14.81 17.22
C ASN A 499 -4.65 13.39 17.20
N TYR A 500 -4.98 12.86 16.02
CA TYR A 500 -5.35 11.47 15.86
C TYR A 500 -4.59 10.82 14.72
N ILE A 501 -4.26 9.54 14.88
CA ILE A 501 -3.50 8.76 13.92
C ILE A 501 -4.15 7.40 13.76
N THR A 502 -4.40 7.00 12.51
CA THR A 502 -4.96 5.69 12.17
C THR A 502 -4.56 5.31 10.75
N ASN A 503 -4.51 4.00 10.47
CA ASN A 503 -4.39 3.45 9.14
C ASN A 503 -5.78 3.10 8.63
N LEU A 504 -6.26 3.80 7.60
CA LEU A 504 -7.57 3.54 7.02
C LEU A 504 -7.50 2.34 6.08
N LEU A 505 -8.05 1.19 6.46
CA LEU A 505 -8.10 0.02 5.59
C LEU A 505 -9.53 -0.18 5.07
N PRO A 506 -9.82 0.23 3.82
CA PRO A 506 -11.14 0.04 3.25
C PRO A 506 -11.42 -1.45 2.95
N PRO A 507 -12.69 -1.86 2.83
CA PRO A 507 -13.05 -3.24 2.46
C PRO A 507 -12.66 -3.59 1.01
N SER A 508 -12.52 -2.58 0.16
CA SER A 508 -12.03 -2.68 -1.22
C SER A 508 -11.21 -1.43 -1.55
N ASP A 509 -10.26 -1.55 -2.47
CA ASP A 509 -9.51 -0.39 -2.96
C ASP A 509 -10.51 0.66 -3.47
N MET A 510 -10.40 1.89 -2.97
CA MET A 510 -11.39 2.92 -3.23
C MET A 510 -10.79 4.30 -3.25
N SER A 511 -11.46 5.20 -3.96
CA SER A 511 -11.11 6.62 -4.02
C SER A 511 -12.16 7.41 -3.26
N ILE A 512 -11.75 8.18 -2.25
CA ILE A 512 -12.65 8.95 -1.38
C ILE A 512 -12.41 10.45 -1.50
N ARG A 513 -13.47 11.22 -1.27
CA ARG A 513 -13.35 12.63 -0.85
C ARG A 513 -13.51 12.71 0.64
N ILE A 514 -12.88 13.72 1.23
CA ILE A 514 -13.03 14.01 2.65
C ILE A 514 -13.60 15.41 2.85
N ARG A 515 -14.39 15.54 3.91
CA ARG A 515 -14.93 16.80 4.40
C ARG A 515 -14.68 16.87 5.89
N VAL A 516 -14.27 18.02 6.37
CA VAL A 516 -14.17 18.29 7.79
C VAL A 516 -15.05 19.49 8.11
N THR A 517 -15.85 19.35 9.14
CA THR A 517 -16.54 20.46 9.79
C THR A 517 -15.93 20.61 11.18
N GLY A 518 -15.43 21.80 11.49
CA GLY A 518 -14.81 22.05 12.79
C GLY A 518 -15.05 23.48 13.27
N ASP A 519 -15.06 23.61 14.59
CA ASP A 519 -15.04 24.86 15.36
C ASP A 519 -13.94 24.69 16.42
N ASP A 520 -12.78 25.34 16.34
CA ASP A 520 -12.40 26.43 15.42
C ASP A 520 -11.63 25.93 14.19
N GLY A 521 -10.53 25.19 14.41
CA GLY A 521 -9.58 24.87 13.34
C GLY A 521 -9.13 23.41 13.34
N TYR A 522 -8.77 22.93 12.15
CA TYR A 522 -8.41 21.54 11.91
C TYR A 522 -7.39 21.37 10.77
N ALA A 523 -6.72 20.23 10.78
CA ALA A 523 -5.93 19.72 9.68
C ALA A 523 -6.09 18.21 9.59
N THR A 524 -6.08 17.65 8.39
CA THR A 524 -6.01 16.20 8.19
C THR A 524 -5.19 15.90 6.94
N LYS A 525 -4.29 14.93 7.07
CA LYS A 525 -3.37 14.52 6.02
C LYS A 525 -3.40 13.01 5.80
N LEU A 526 -3.25 12.60 4.55
CA LEU A 526 -3.07 11.20 4.16
C LEU A 526 -1.60 10.92 3.78
N ASN A 527 -1.03 9.87 4.36
CA ASN A 527 0.30 9.36 4.07
C ASN A 527 1.40 10.43 4.14
N SER A 528 1.24 11.41 5.02
CA SER A 528 2.20 12.48 5.22
C SER A 528 2.24 12.92 6.68
N PRO A 529 3.43 13.18 7.25
CA PRO A 529 3.54 13.77 8.57
C PRO A 529 2.90 15.16 8.61
N MET A 530 2.43 15.56 9.79
CA MET A 530 1.78 16.85 9.98
C MET A 530 2.80 17.96 10.24
N THR A 531 3.57 18.26 9.20
CA THR A 531 4.58 19.31 9.17
C THR A 531 4.00 20.61 8.60
N GLY A 532 4.62 21.74 8.99
CA GLY A 532 4.26 23.07 8.48
C GLY A 532 2.81 23.42 8.78
N LEU A 533 2.41 23.38 10.05
CA LEU A 533 1.19 24.04 10.49
C LEU A 533 1.53 25.47 10.91
N TRP A 534 0.59 26.38 10.71
CA TRP A 534 0.66 27.74 11.24
C TRP A 534 -0.76 28.29 11.30
N THR A 535 -0.95 29.27 12.15
CA THR A 535 -2.25 29.93 12.31
C THR A 535 -2.61 30.63 11.00
N TRP A 536 -3.87 30.52 10.59
CA TRP A 536 -4.42 30.94 9.30
C TRP A 536 -3.98 30.11 8.08
N LYS A 537 -3.38 28.93 8.27
CA LYS A 537 -3.10 28.01 7.14
C LYS A 537 -4.40 27.46 6.55
N TRP A 538 -4.62 27.68 5.26
CA TRP A 538 -5.72 27.11 4.49
C TRP A 538 -5.15 26.24 3.35
N ALA A 539 -5.51 24.96 3.31
CA ALA A 539 -5.09 24.02 2.27
C ALA A 539 -6.22 23.02 1.96
N ALA A 540 -6.44 22.72 0.69
CA ALA A 540 -7.44 21.75 0.25
C ALA A 540 -6.97 21.02 -1.02
N SER A 541 -5.70 20.60 -1.03
CA SER A 541 -5.04 20.04 -2.22
C SER A 541 -4.26 18.77 -1.90
N GLY A 542 -4.26 17.85 -2.86
CA GLY A 542 -3.58 16.57 -2.76
C GLY A 542 -4.08 15.76 -1.57
N ASN A 543 -3.14 15.45 -0.68
CA ASN A 543 -3.36 14.68 0.53
C ASN A 543 -3.52 15.56 1.79
N ASP A 544 -3.69 16.88 1.67
CA ASP A 544 -3.82 17.82 2.81
C ASP A 544 -5.16 18.57 2.73
N LEU A 545 -5.94 18.49 3.81
CA LEU A 545 -7.09 19.35 4.07
C LEU A 545 -6.89 20.05 5.42
N SER A 546 -6.60 21.35 5.39
CA SER A 546 -6.33 22.17 6.56
C SER A 546 -7.09 23.49 6.54
N TYR A 547 -7.67 23.85 7.69
CA TYR A 547 -8.24 25.15 7.99
C TYR A 547 -7.90 25.53 9.42
N LEU A 548 -6.81 26.26 9.61
CA LEU A 548 -6.28 26.59 10.95
C LEU A 548 -6.56 28.04 11.35
N GLY A 549 -7.82 28.48 11.28
CA GLY A 549 -8.24 29.81 11.75
C GLY A 549 -9.15 29.75 12.98
N TYR A 550 -9.43 30.92 13.57
CA TYR A 550 -10.42 31.10 14.63
C TYR A 550 -11.71 31.62 14.01
N PHE A 551 -12.61 30.71 13.69
CA PHE A 551 -13.82 31.00 12.93
C PHE A 551 -14.98 30.17 13.49
N PRO A 552 -16.22 30.66 13.34
CA PRO A 552 -17.41 29.85 13.62
C PRO A 552 -17.35 28.51 12.83
N PRO A 553 -18.17 27.51 13.21
CA PRO A 553 -18.12 26.18 12.63
C PRO A 553 -17.99 26.21 11.10
N THR A 554 -16.82 25.83 10.60
CA THR A 554 -16.46 25.95 9.19
C THR A 554 -16.32 24.57 8.58
N THR A 555 -17.01 24.36 7.47
CA THR A 555 -16.95 23.12 6.70
C THR A 555 -16.07 23.30 5.47
N MET A 556 -15.03 22.48 5.34
CA MET A 556 -14.19 22.41 4.15
C MET A 556 -14.11 20.99 3.61
N TRP A 557 -13.88 20.87 2.31
CA TRP A 557 -13.69 19.60 1.63
C TRP A 557 -12.62 19.71 0.55
N ASN A 558 -12.05 18.57 0.15
CA ASN A 558 -11.04 18.52 -0.91
C ASN A 558 -11.69 18.57 -2.31
N TRP A 559 -11.91 19.79 -2.82
CA TRP A 559 -12.59 20.02 -4.10
C TRP A 559 -11.96 19.28 -5.30
N TRP A 560 -10.63 19.24 -5.35
CA TRP A 560 -9.89 18.93 -6.57
C TRP A 560 -9.15 17.61 -6.55
N THR A 561 -9.08 16.94 -5.39
CA THR A 561 -8.27 15.75 -5.22
C THR A 561 -9.02 14.67 -4.49
N CYS A 562 -8.77 13.43 -4.89
CA CYS A 562 -9.29 12.26 -4.22
C CYS A 562 -8.18 11.57 -3.45
N TRP A 563 -8.52 10.98 -2.32
CA TRP A 563 -7.63 10.10 -1.57
C TRP A 563 -7.81 8.67 -2.08
N GLY A 564 -6.77 8.12 -2.70
CA GLY A 564 -6.72 6.70 -3.04
C GLY A 564 -6.38 5.88 -1.81
N LEU A 565 -7.27 5.00 -1.40
CA LEU A 565 -7.09 4.08 -0.28
C LEU A 565 -6.96 2.65 -0.80
N SER A 566 -5.91 1.94 -0.39
CA SER A 566 -5.71 0.52 -0.71
C SER A 566 -6.07 -0.39 0.47
N THR A 567 -6.71 -1.52 0.21
CA THR A 567 -6.94 -2.61 1.17
C THR A 567 -5.66 -3.17 1.81
N ALA A 568 -4.54 -3.04 1.11
CA ALA A 568 -3.21 -3.45 1.58
C ALA A 568 -2.56 -2.41 2.51
N GLY A 569 -2.94 -1.13 2.38
CA GLY A 569 -2.30 -0.01 3.06
C GLY A 569 -0.82 0.18 2.67
N PRO A 570 -0.08 1.02 3.41
CA PRO A 570 -0.56 1.91 4.46
C PRO A 570 -1.35 3.10 3.89
N ASN A 571 -2.48 3.43 4.51
CA ASN A 571 -3.24 4.66 4.30
C ASN A 571 -3.33 5.43 5.63
N ILE A 572 -2.18 5.90 6.11
CA ILE A 572 -2.07 6.57 7.41
C ILE A 572 -2.71 7.94 7.32
N VAL A 573 -3.79 8.14 8.06
CA VAL A 573 -4.41 9.44 8.27
C VAL A 573 -3.90 10.01 9.58
N HIS A 574 -3.43 11.24 9.50
CA HIS A 574 -3.03 12.03 10.66
C HIS A 574 -3.79 13.35 10.64
N GLY A 575 -4.59 13.59 11.67
CA GLY A 575 -5.32 14.83 11.81
C GLY A 575 -5.11 15.52 13.13
N TYR A 576 -5.45 16.80 13.13
CA TYR A 576 -5.35 17.74 14.22
C TYR A 576 -6.64 18.55 14.27
N TRP A 577 -7.12 18.85 15.46
CA TRP A 577 -8.19 19.81 15.70
C TRP A 577 -7.91 20.60 16.96
N PHE A 578 -8.38 21.84 17.00
CA PHE A 578 -8.37 22.67 18.20
C PHE A 578 -9.65 23.48 18.37
N ASN A 579 -9.97 23.75 19.63
CA ASN A 579 -10.96 24.73 20.05
C ASN A 579 -10.25 25.99 20.55
N GLY A 580 -10.55 27.11 19.91
CA GLY A 580 -10.11 28.47 20.23
C GLY A 580 -11.06 29.26 21.12
N GLY A 581 -12.24 28.69 21.43
CA GLY A 581 -13.22 29.22 22.37
C GLY A 581 -14.54 29.50 21.67
N GLY A 582 -15.65 28.95 22.20
CA GLY A 582 -16.95 29.05 21.54
C GLY A 582 -17.67 27.71 21.48
N GLY A 583 -18.08 27.30 20.28
CA GLY A 583 -18.70 26.00 20.05
C GLY A 583 -17.67 24.87 20.05
N LEU A 584 -18.06 23.70 20.52
CA LEU A 584 -17.23 22.50 20.51
C LEU A 584 -17.74 21.57 19.42
N TYR A 585 -17.17 21.69 18.22
CA TYR A 585 -17.58 20.87 17.09
C TYR A 585 -16.39 20.36 16.27
N TYR A 586 -16.38 19.06 15.99
CA TYR A 586 -15.47 18.42 15.06
C TYR A 586 -16.10 17.19 14.45
N LEU A 587 -16.08 17.11 13.12
CA LEU A 587 -16.61 15.99 12.37
C LEU A 587 -15.76 15.79 11.11
N LEU A 588 -15.17 14.60 10.95
CA LEU A 588 -14.55 14.15 9.71
C LEU A 588 -15.48 13.17 9.00
N GLU A 589 -15.80 13.49 7.75
CA GLU A 589 -16.65 12.70 6.88
C GLU A 589 -15.92 12.33 5.60
N TYR A 590 -16.39 11.27 4.97
CA TYR A 590 -15.97 10.86 3.64
C TYR A 590 -17.16 10.64 2.72
N GLN A 591 -16.89 10.75 1.43
CA GLN A 591 -17.79 10.35 0.36
C GLN A 591 -17.09 9.26 -0.45
N ALA A 592 -17.72 8.08 -0.53
CA ALA A 592 -17.24 6.98 -1.37
C ALA A 592 -17.42 7.32 -2.85
N ASN A 593 -16.56 6.78 -3.71
CA ASN A 593 -16.55 7.00 -5.16
C ASN A 593 -16.32 8.47 -5.50
N CYS A 594 -15.07 8.91 -5.40
CA CYS A 594 -14.67 10.23 -5.86
C CYS A 594 -14.93 10.36 -7.38
N VAL A 595 -16.10 10.90 -7.75
CA VAL A 595 -16.45 11.17 -9.15
C VAL A 595 -16.27 12.66 -9.43
N ASN A 596 -15.50 13.00 -10.46
CA ASN A 596 -15.30 14.37 -10.95
C ASN A 596 -16.57 14.90 -11.64
N TYR A 597 -17.69 15.02 -10.92
CA TYR A 597 -18.89 15.68 -11.44
C TYR A 597 -18.95 17.13 -10.98
N TRP A 598 -18.97 18.03 -11.96
CA TRP A 598 -18.97 19.47 -11.75
C TRP A 598 -20.36 20.03 -11.36
N TRP A 599 -21.46 19.25 -11.35
CA TRP A 599 -22.80 19.88 -11.33
C TRP A 599 -23.93 19.32 -10.45
N ASN A 600 -24.00 18.09 -9.90
CA ASN A 600 -25.32 17.63 -9.40
C ASN A 600 -25.45 16.62 -8.22
N ASN A 601 -24.55 16.55 -7.24
CA ASN A 601 -24.86 15.76 -6.02
C ASN A 601 -24.26 16.31 -4.72
N TRP A 602 -24.60 17.56 -4.42
CA TRP A 602 -24.08 18.34 -3.29
C TRP A 602 -24.53 17.80 -1.92
N TRP A 603 -25.55 16.95 -1.89
CA TRP A 603 -26.28 16.54 -0.68
C TRP A 603 -26.18 15.03 -0.38
N ALA A 604 -25.68 14.21 -1.31
CA ALA A 604 -25.78 12.76 -1.21
C ALA A 604 -24.44 12.09 -0.86
N GLY A 605 -24.42 11.37 0.26
CA GLY A 605 -23.42 10.32 0.52
C GLY A 605 -22.23 10.70 1.41
N TRP A 606 -22.25 11.83 2.12
CA TRP A 606 -21.30 12.08 3.20
C TRP A 606 -21.65 11.22 4.41
N GLY A 607 -20.67 10.49 4.92
CA GLY A 607 -20.80 9.70 6.14
C GLY A 607 -19.53 9.79 6.98
N GLN A 608 -19.64 9.51 8.27
CA GLN A 608 -18.46 9.35 9.12
C GLN A 608 -17.61 8.18 8.65
N ILE A 609 -16.30 8.30 8.80
CA ILE A 609 -15.39 7.17 8.56
C ILE A 609 -15.76 6.04 9.53
N PRO A 610 -16.17 4.86 9.04
CA PRO A 610 -16.63 3.80 9.92
C PRO A 610 -15.47 3.26 10.78
N PRO A 611 -15.72 2.92 12.06
CA PRO A 611 -14.71 2.29 12.92
C PRO A 611 -14.07 1.04 12.31
N SER A 612 -14.80 0.29 11.47
CA SER A 612 -14.30 -0.89 10.76
C SER A 612 -13.18 -0.59 9.74
N MET A 613 -13.01 0.67 9.33
CA MET A 613 -11.89 1.12 8.51
C MET A 613 -10.70 1.59 9.32
N CYS A 614 -10.84 1.85 10.63
CA CYS A 614 -9.79 2.46 11.44
C CYS A 614 -8.91 1.39 12.09
N TYR A 615 -7.63 1.37 11.78
CA TYR A 615 -6.65 0.47 12.37
C TYR A 615 -5.49 1.22 13.02
N LEU A 616 -4.94 0.67 14.09
CA LEU A 616 -3.79 1.26 14.76
C LEU A 616 -2.56 1.26 13.84
N THR A 617 -1.69 2.24 14.07
CA THR A 617 -0.39 2.39 13.39
C THR A 617 0.79 1.88 14.24
N GLN A 618 0.55 1.51 15.49
CA GLN A 618 1.46 0.73 16.34
C GLN A 618 0.66 -0.20 17.26
N GLU A 619 1.35 -1.14 17.92
CA GLU A 619 0.73 -1.92 19.00
C GLU A 619 0.16 -1.00 20.09
N PRO A 620 -0.96 -1.39 20.74
CA PRO A 620 -1.57 -0.57 21.78
C PRO A 620 -0.62 -0.30 22.96
N PHE A 621 0.24 -1.28 23.28
CA PHE A 621 1.24 -1.20 24.35
C PHE A 621 2.60 -0.67 23.90
N ALA A 622 2.79 -0.36 22.61
CA ALA A 622 3.98 0.33 22.15
C ALA A 622 4.09 1.74 22.78
N PRO A 623 5.28 2.35 22.78
CA PRO A 623 5.48 3.71 23.27
C PRO A 623 4.40 4.67 22.77
N MET A 624 3.68 5.29 23.71
CA MET A 624 2.76 6.38 23.42
C MET A 624 3.49 7.51 22.69
N ILE A 625 4.65 7.91 23.20
CA ILE A 625 5.53 8.90 22.58
C ILE A 625 6.88 8.22 22.37
N ASN A 626 7.42 8.32 21.16
CA ASN A 626 8.69 7.73 20.78
C ASN A 626 9.66 8.82 20.31
N LEU A 627 10.48 9.36 21.22
CA LEU A 627 11.54 10.31 20.87
C LEU A 627 12.84 9.55 20.56
N GLU A 628 13.23 9.47 19.30
CA GLU A 628 14.52 8.88 18.90
C GLU A 628 15.39 9.87 18.12
N VAL A 629 16.64 9.48 17.89
CA VAL A 629 17.60 10.24 17.08
C VAL A 629 17.49 9.88 15.61
N TYR A 630 17.06 10.84 14.78
CA TYR A 630 16.88 10.70 13.34
C TYR A 630 17.81 11.63 12.56
N PRO A 631 18.60 11.12 11.60
CA PRO A 631 19.41 11.95 10.71
C PRO A 631 18.58 12.92 9.85
N ASN A 632 17.45 12.46 9.32
CA ASN A 632 16.57 13.20 8.42
C ASN A 632 15.37 13.79 9.17
N PHE A 633 15.60 14.43 10.31
CA PHE A 633 14.53 14.89 11.21
C PHE A 633 13.68 16.02 10.63
N SER A 634 14.23 16.84 9.73
CA SER A 634 13.53 17.97 9.11
C SER A 634 12.31 17.55 8.29
N GLN A 635 12.30 16.33 7.72
CA GLN A 635 11.14 15.80 6.98
C GLN A 635 9.91 15.60 7.87
N TYR A 636 10.13 15.46 9.19
CA TYR A 636 9.10 15.34 10.22
C TYR A 636 8.81 16.70 10.88
N GLY A 637 9.32 17.81 10.31
CA GLY A 637 9.15 19.16 10.84
C GLY A 637 9.91 19.42 12.15
N ALA A 638 10.71 18.47 12.61
CA ALA A 638 11.48 18.61 13.84
C ALA A 638 12.56 19.70 13.70
N LEU A 639 12.85 20.41 14.79
CA LEU A 639 13.91 21.43 14.84
C LEU A 639 15.29 20.83 15.14
N ILE A 640 15.33 19.65 15.78
CA ILE A 640 16.55 18.91 16.11
C ILE A 640 16.35 17.43 15.80
N SER A 641 17.44 16.67 15.77
CA SER A 641 17.43 15.24 15.46
C SER A 641 16.76 14.34 16.49
N PHE A 642 16.28 14.88 17.61
CA PHE A 642 15.59 14.13 18.65
C PHE A 642 14.10 14.43 18.65
N CYS A 643 13.29 13.51 18.12
CA CYS A 643 11.86 13.79 17.89
C CYS A 643 10.99 12.53 17.77
N ASP A 644 9.67 12.69 17.89
CA ASP A 644 8.68 11.68 17.51
C ASP A 644 8.22 11.92 16.07
N LYS A 645 8.44 10.96 15.16
CA LYS A 645 8.13 11.13 13.73
C LYS A 645 6.68 11.52 13.44
N ARG A 646 5.77 11.19 14.35
CA ARG A 646 4.34 11.41 14.19
C ARG A 646 3.96 12.82 14.60
N LEU A 647 4.41 13.24 15.78
CA LEU A 647 3.95 14.46 16.44
C LEU A 647 4.98 15.62 16.35
N SER A 648 6.16 15.36 15.79
CA SER A 648 7.18 16.39 15.65
C SER A 648 6.79 17.50 14.68
N GLY A 649 7.43 18.65 14.87
CA GLY A 649 7.22 19.86 14.09
C GLY A 649 5.96 20.67 14.39
N ASN A 650 4.94 20.07 14.98
CA ASN A 650 3.72 20.78 15.38
C ASN A 650 3.53 20.81 16.91
N LYS A 651 3.68 19.68 17.61
CA LYS A 651 3.34 19.60 19.05
C LYS A 651 4.47 19.20 19.99
N LEU A 652 5.44 18.39 19.52
CA LEU A 652 6.54 17.90 20.36
C LEU A 652 7.90 18.42 19.88
N GLN A 653 8.03 19.73 19.72
CA GLN A 653 9.29 20.34 19.30
C GLN A 653 10.31 20.39 20.44
N TRP A 654 11.57 20.19 20.09
CA TRP A 654 12.72 20.33 20.99
C TRP A 654 13.66 21.41 20.45
N ASN A 655 14.29 22.15 21.36
CA ASN A 655 15.27 23.19 21.09
C ASN A 655 16.59 22.88 21.79
N PHE A 656 17.67 23.53 21.35
CA PHE A 656 18.94 23.49 22.08
C PHE A 656 18.89 24.39 23.32
N VAL A 657 19.48 23.91 24.41
CA VAL A 657 19.71 24.69 25.62
C VAL A 657 21.22 24.73 25.85
N GLY A 658 21.80 25.93 25.80
CA GLY A 658 23.27 26.08 25.81
C GLY A 658 23.90 25.60 24.50
N ASN A 659 25.02 24.87 24.59
CA ASN A 659 25.71 24.35 23.42
C ASN A 659 24.95 23.17 22.79
N ARG A 660 25.15 22.95 21.49
CA ARG A 660 24.48 21.87 20.75
C ARG A 660 25.12 20.53 21.08
N PRO A 661 24.35 19.50 21.47
CA PRO A 661 24.84 18.13 21.49
C PRO A 661 25.24 17.69 20.07
N ASN A 662 26.25 16.84 19.97
CA ASN A 662 26.67 16.28 18.69
C ASN A 662 25.73 15.13 18.33
N MET A 663 25.09 15.20 17.17
CA MET A 663 24.41 14.04 16.62
C MET A 663 25.45 13.09 16.04
N VAL A 664 25.48 11.86 16.52
CA VAL A 664 26.30 10.79 15.95
C VAL A 664 25.39 9.82 15.23
N GLN A 665 25.54 9.75 13.91
CA GLN A 665 24.83 8.79 13.09
C GLN A 665 25.39 7.40 13.35
N ALA A 666 24.50 6.42 13.46
CA ALA A 666 24.92 5.04 13.62
C ALA A 666 25.73 4.57 12.39
N PRO A 667 26.73 3.69 12.57
CA PRO A 667 27.39 3.02 11.45
C PRO A 667 26.38 2.20 10.64
N ALA A 668 26.64 1.98 9.35
CA ALA A 668 25.76 1.18 8.49
C ALA A 668 25.63 -0.29 8.91
N ALA A 669 26.59 -0.80 9.72
CA ALA A 669 26.61 -2.18 10.18
C ALA A 669 25.95 -2.33 11.56
N PRO A 670 25.10 -3.36 11.76
CA PRO A 670 24.60 -3.78 13.06
C PRO A 670 25.71 -3.93 14.10
N THR A 671 25.35 -3.76 15.37
CA THR A 671 26.21 -4.09 16.53
C THR A 671 25.51 -5.17 17.36
N ASP A 672 26.25 -5.95 18.15
CA ASP A 672 25.64 -6.93 19.07
C ASP A 672 24.63 -6.27 20.02
N ASP A 673 24.91 -5.02 20.40
CA ASP A 673 24.03 -4.21 21.23
C ASP A 673 22.85 -3.61 20.48
N PHE A 674 22.89 -3.51 19.16
CA PHE A 674 21.76 -3.04 18.35
C PHE A 674 21.83 -3.70 16.98
N PRO A 675 20.95 -4.67 16.67
CA PRO A 675 20.94 -5.35 15.38
C PRO A 675 20.69 -4.40 14.18
N PHE A 676 20.45 -3.11 14.43
CA PHE A 676 20.22 -2.10 13.39
C PHE A 676 21.03 -0.81 13.56
N ALA A 677 22.03 -0.77 14.45
CA ALA A 677 22.82 0.43 14.78
C ALA A 677 21.96 1.68 15.09
N LYS A 678 21.86 2.07 16.37
CA LYS A 678 21.09 3.26 16.75
C LYS A 678 21.95 4.52 16.72
N SER A 679 21.43 5.57 16.06
CA SER A 679 22.00 6.92 16.17
C SER A 679 21.78 7.43 17.59
N TYR A 680 22.63 8.36 18.04
CA TYR A 680 22.51 8.93 19.38
C TYR A 680 22.89 10.41 19.38
N LEU A 681 22.40 11.13 20.39
CA LEU A 681 22.90 12.44 20.75
C LEU A 681 24.01 12.28 21.77
N GLN A 682 25.19 12.80 21.45
CA GLN A 682 26.31 12.89 22.36
C GLN A 682 26.32 14.25 23.03
N PHE A 683 26.11 14.21 24.33
CA PHE A 683 26.17 15.35 25.21
C PHE A 683 27.58 15.47 25.80
N VAL A 684 28.19 16.64 25.58
CA VAL A 684 29.41 17.06 26.28
C VAL A 684 29.05 18.12 27.32
N THR A 685 30.03 18.55 28.11
CA THR A 685 29.83 19.56 29.15
C THR A 685 29.14 20.82 28.59
N ASN A 686 28.10 21.30 29.27
CA ASN A 686 27.29 22.48 28.90
C ASN A 686 26.49 22.35 27.58
N THR A 687 26.24 21.13 27.11
CA THR A 687 25.28 20.89 26.02
C THR A 687 23.93 20.45 26.56
N GLY A 688 22.84 20.77 25.87
CA GLY A 688 21.51 20.40 26.32
C GLY A 688 20.44 20.56 25.26
N ILE A 689 19.30 19.92 25.50
CA ILE A 689 18.06 20.11 24.74
C ILE A 689 16.91 20.37 25.71
N GLY A 690 15.96 21.20 25.29
CA GLY A 690 14.77 21.54 26.04
C GLY A 690 13.52 21.35 25.18
N SER A 691 12.45 20.85 25.78
CA SER A 691 11.15 20.77 25.12
C SER A 691 10.54 22.17 24.99
N ASN A 692 10.02 22.46 23.81
CA ASN A 692 9.10 23.58 23.57
C ASN A 692 7.65 23.16 23.86
N TYR A 693 7.44 22.19 24.72
CA TYR A 693 6.11 21.71 25.06
C TYR A 693 6.10 21.25 26.51
N GLY A 694 4.92 21.35 27.11
CA GLY A 694 4.66 20.81 28.42
C GLY A 694 4.15 19.38 28.34
N MET A 695 4.31 18.64 29.42
CA MET A 695 3.74 17.31 29.55
C MET A 695 3.48 17.10 31.04
N LYS A 696 2.23 16.84 31.39
CA LYS A 696 1.83 16.64 32.79
C LYS A 696 2.33 15.27 33.26
N MET A 697 2.61 15.12 34.55
CA MET A 697 3.13 13.86 35.07
C MET A 697 2.11 12.72 34.94
N TYR A 698 0.82 13.01 35.00
CA TYR A 698 -0.24 12.02 34.73
C TYR A 698 -0.40 11.63 33.25
N SER A 699 0.24 12.33 32.31
CA SER A 699 0.08 12.01 30.88
C SER A 699 0.74 10.69 30.49
N PHE A 700 1.63 10.16 31.35
CA PHE A 700 2.27 8.87 31.22
C PHE A 700 2.35 8.18 32.59
N MET A 701 2.69 6.90 32.59
CA MET A 701 2.95 6.11 33.79
C MET A 701 4.38 5.57 33.83
N THR A 702 4.98 5.28 32.67
CA THR A 702 6.39 4.91 32.59
C THR A 702 7.07 5.76 31.53
N MET A 703 8.14 6.46 31.91
CA MET A 703 9.11 6.97 30.95
C MET A 703 10.30 6.02 30.98
N THR A 704 10.78 5.64 29.81
CA THR A 704 12.05 4.94 29.67
C THR A 704 13.05 5.86 28.96
N MET A 705 14.34 5.64 29.17
CA MET A 705 15.42 6.33 28.47
C MET A 705 16.59 5.38 28.29
N LEU A 706 17.08 5.24 27.06
CA LEU A 706 18.30 4.47 26.80
C LEU A 706 19.50 5.40 26.72
N VAL A 707 20.40 5.22 27.67
CA VAL A 707 21.58 6.07 27.84
C VAL A 707 22.85 5.26 28.01
N GLN A 708 23.98 5.90 27.71
CA GLN A 708 25.30 5.45 28.13
C GLN A 708 26.05 6.67 28.70
N PHE A 709 26.69 6.48 29.85
CA PHE A 709 27.55 7.50 30.44
C PHE A 709 29.01 7.13 30.17
N ASP A 710 29.73 7.99 29.46
CA ASP A 710 31.18 7.86 29.24
C ASP A 710 31.95 8.41 30.45
N THR A 711 31.38 9.38 31.19
CA THR A 711 31.92 9.85 32.47
C THR A 711 30.82 10.03 33.52
N VAL A 712 31.19 9.92 34.79
CA VAL A 712 30.32 10.15 35.95
C VAL A 712 31.05 11.03 36.98
N PRO A 713 30.33 11.68 37.92
CA PRO A 713 30.95 12.50 38.95
C PRO A 713 31.91 11.69 39.82
N ASN A 714 32.99 12.32 40.30
CA ASN A 714 33.89 11.67 41.24
C ASN A 714 33.29 11.56 42.63
N ASN A 715 32.81 12.66 43.20
CA ASN A 715 32.39 12.73 44.59
C ASN A 715 30.89 13.00 44.72
N ALA A 716 30.33 12.62 45.87
CA ALA A 716 28.93 12.83 46.20
C ALA A 716 28.53 14.32 46.31
N ALA A 717 29.50 15.24 46.36
CA ALA A 717 29.26 16.68 46.44
C ALA A 717 28.91 17.31 45.07
N SER A 718 29.27 16.64 43.96
CA SER A 718 28.86 17.03 42.61
C SER A 718 27.73 16.12 42.15
N THR A 719 26.48 16.59 42.25
CA THR A 719 25.28 15.90 41.79
C THR A 719 24.75 16.57 40.52
N PRO A 720 25.36 16.32 39.34
CA PRO A 720 24.84 16.89 38.12
C PRO A 720 23.47 16.28 37.77
N ASN A 721 22.58 17.17 37.38
CA ASN A 721 21.31 16.81 36.78
C ASN A 721 21.54 16.52 35.30
N PHE A 722 21.13 15.34 34.84
CA PHE A 722 21.16 15.03 33.41
C PHE A 722 19.76 15.05 32.77
N THR A 723 18.71 15.02 33.59
CA THR A 723 17.33 15.22 33.15
C THR A 723 16.58 15.99 34.22
N TYR A 724 15.81 16.98 33.82
CA TYR A 724 14.87 17.63 34.71
C TYR A 724 13.52 17.93 34.07
N PHE A 725 12.49 17.76 34.89
CA PHE A 725 11.13 18.20 34.63
C PHE A 725 10.90 19.44 35.48
N TYR A 726 10.66 20.57 34.83
CA TYR A 726 10.51 21.84 35.51
C TYR A 726 9.11 22.40 35.31
N ASN A 727 8.49 22.81 36.40
CA ASN A 727 7.30 23.65 36.38
C ASN A 727 7.69 25.08 36.79
N GLN A 728 7.64 26.01 35.81
CA GLN A 728 8.00 27.41 35.99
C GLN A 728 7.10 28.17 36.95
N LEU A 729 5.78 27.97 36.92
CA LEU A 729 4.87 28.81 37.71
C LEU A 729 4.98 28.53 39.20
N ARG A 730 5.42 27.33 39.58
CA ARG A 730 5.47 26.89 40.97
C ARG A 730 6.87 26.56 41.48
N ASP A 731 7.90 26.79 40.66
CA ASP A 731 9.31 26.53 41.00
C ASP A 731 9.51 25.09 41.53
N GLN A 732 8.94 24.12 40.79
CA GLN A 732 8.98 22.69 41.12
C GLN A 732 9.84 21.92 40.12
N TYR A 733 10.64 20.99 40.62
CA TYR A 733 11.58 20.20 39.86
C TYR A 733 11.43 18.73 40.21
N ILE A 734 11.41 17.88 39.19
CA ILE A 734 11.77 16.47 39.32
C ILE A 734 13.09 16.31 38.57
N LEU A 735 14.13 15.89 39.27
CA LEU A 735 15.49 15.77 38.77
C LEU A 735 15.90 14.30 38.78
N LEU A 736 16.55 13.86 37.72
CA LEU A 736 17.36 12.66 37.72
C LEU A 736 18.83 13.08 37.80
N GLU A 737 19.46 12.72 38.92
CA GLU A 737 20.84 13.08 39.24
C GLU A 737 21.74 11.84 39.20
N LEU A 738 23.02 12.07 38.93
CA LEU A 738 24.07 11.09 39.19
C LEU A 738 24.84 11.48 40.44
N VAL A 739 25.06 10.53 41.34
CA VAL A 739 25.82 10.73 42.58
C VAL A 739 27.06 9.86 42.51
N GLY A 740 28.23 10.50 42.34
CA GLY A 740 29.51 9.81 42.27
C GLY A 740 29.83 9.00 43.53
N THR A 741 30.42 7.83 43.35
CA THR A 741 30.80 6.91 44.44
C THR A 741 32.25 7.08 44.93
N GLY A 742 33.07 7.89 44.25
CA GLY A 742 34.48 8.12 44.57
C GLY A 742 35.49 7.51 43.59
N ASP A 743 35.04 6.78 42.57
CA ASP A 743 35.92 5.96 41.71
C ASP A 743 35.98 6.39 40.23
N TYR A 744 35.27 7.47 39.84
CA TYR A 744 35.06 7.94 38.45
C TYR A 744 34.44 6.91 37.49
N LYS A 745 34.02 5.75 37.99
CA LYS A 745 33.49 4.63 37.20
C LYS A 745 32.05 4.35 37.50
N THR A 746 31.62 4.57 38.74
CA THR A 746 30.28 4.25 39.20
C THR A 746 29.58 5.47 39.80
N ALA A 747 28.26 5.53 39.60
CA ALA A 747 27.42 6.56 40.20
C ALA A 747 26.05 5.99 40.52
N LYS A 748 25.46 6.44 41.64
CA LYS A 748 24.06 6.12 41.94
C LYS A 748 23.14 7.03 41.13
N LEU A 749 22.11 6.44 40.54
CA LEU A 749 21.00 7.19 39.96
C LEU A 749 20.10 7.67 41.10
N ARG A 750 19.89 8.97 41.22
CA ARG A 750 19.04 9.56 42.26
C ARG A 750 17.83 10.24 41.64
N LEU A 751 16.68 10.01 42.24
CA LEU A 751 15.49 10.82 42.01
C LEU A 751 15.44 11.92 43.07
N ASP A 752 15.33 13.17 42.64
CA ASP A 752 15.12 14.32 43.53
C ASP A 752 13.86 15.07 43.10
N TYR A 753 13.04 15.46 44.08
CA TYR A 753 11.91 16.34 43.90
C TYR A 753 12.10 17.57 44.77
N LEU A 754 12.05 18.75 44.16
CA LEU A 754 12.24 20.03 44.85
C LEU A 754 11.06 20.96 44.55
N SER A 755 10.48 21.56 45.58
CA SER A 755 9.51 22.65 45.47
C SER A 755 10.01 23.84 46.28
N LYS A 756 10.59 24.85 45.60
CA LYS A 756 11.16 26.02 46.30
C LYS A 756 10.08 26.88 46.95
N THR A 757 8.96 27.08 46.26
CA THR A 757 7.81 27.85 46.77
C THR A 757 7.25 27.31 48.08
N ARG A 758 7.40 26.00 48.35
CA ARG A 758 6.91 25.37 49.58
C ARG A 758 8.01 24.82 50.49
N GLY A 759 9.28 25.06 50.16
CA GLY A 759 10.42 24.61 50.94
C GLY A 759 10.48 23.09 51.13
N PHE A 760 9.98 22.30 50.17
CA PHE A 760 9.96 20.84 50.27
C PHE A 760 10.96 20.22 49.31
N SER A 761 11.73 19.25 49.79
CA SER A 761 12.57 18.39 48.98
C SER A 761 12.46 16.95 49.42
N ALA A 762 12.50 16.03 48.46
CA ALA A 762 12.54 14.60 48.69
C ALA A 762 13.57 13.98 47.75
N LYS A 763 14.48 13.17 48.30
CA LYS A 763 15.53 12.49 47.54
C LYS A 763 15.46 11.00 47.80
N VAL A 764 15.59 10.20 46.76
CA VAL A 764 15.70 8.74 46.86
C VAL A 764 16.80 8.25 45.94
N ASP A 765 17.77 7.56 46.52
CA ASP A 765 18.81 6.86 45.77
C ASP A 765 18.22 5.59 45.13
N GLY A 766 18.52 5.39 43.87
CA GLY A 766 18.19 4.22 43.07
C GLY A 766 19.43 3.39 42.72
N PRO A 767 19.37 2.63 41.61
CA PRO A 767 20.43 1.71 41.21
C PRO A 767 21.78 2.37 40.93
N THR A 768 22.85 1.57 40.99
CA THR A 768 24.20 2.01 40.65
C THR A 768 24.48 1.79 39.16
N LEU A 769 24.95 2.82 38.48
CA LEU A 769 25.34 2.80 37.08
C LEU A 769 26.86 2.74 36.96
N THR A 770 27.35 2.15 35.87
CA THR A 770 28.77 2.05 35.53
C THR A 770 29.06 2.73 34.19
N THR A 771 30.17 3.45 34.07
CA THR A 771 30.58 4.09 32.82
C THR A 771 30.80 3.07 31.70
N GLY A 772 30.55 3.48 30.45
CA GLY A 772 30.69 2.65 29.25
C GLY A 772 29.59 1.60 29.06
N VAL A 773 28.71 1.39 30.04
CA VAL A 773 27.59 0.45 29.93
C VAL A 773 26.32 1.20 29.49
N LYS A 774 25.53 0.56 28.61
CA LYS A 774 24.22 1.07 28.17
C LYS A 774 23.17 0.66 29.20
N TYR A 775 22.43 1.63 29.71
CA TYR A 775 21.35 1.42 30.67
C TYR A 775 20.01 1.81 30.09
N LEU A 776 19.01 0.97 30.32
CA LEU A 776 17.62 1.37 30.24
C LEU A 776 17.23 1.98 31.59
N ILE A 777 17.06 3.29 31.63
CA ILE A 777 16.57 4.00 32.81
C ILE A 777 15.06 4.11 32.72
N THR A 778 14.36 3.87 33.83
CA THR A 778 12.91 4.04 33.94
C THR A 778 12.57 5.09 35.00
N LEU A 779 11.57 5.92 34.72
CA LEU A 779 10.90 6.77 35.69
C LEU A 779 9.41 6.41 35.69
N ARG A 780 8.91 5.89 36.81
CA ARG A 780 7.53 5.47 36.99
C ARG A 780 6.75 6.51 37.80
N MET A 781 5.56 6.85 37.30
CA MET A 781 4.53 7.62 37.99
C MET A 781 3.53 6.62 38.58
N LEU A 782 3.52 6.49 39.91
CA LEU A 782 2.72 5.48 40.62
C LEU A 782 1.38 6.07 41.03
N ARG A 783 0.32 5.30 40.80
CA ARG A 783 -1.06 5.65 41.08
C ARG A 783 -1.66 4.66 42.07
N ASP A 784 -2.61 5.11 42.89
CA ASP A 784 -3.43 4.20 43.69
C ASP A 784 -4.41 3.42 42.81
N ASP A 785 -4.90 4.07 41.75
CA ASP A 785 -5.78 3.50 40.74
C ASP A 785 -5.27 3.94 39.35
N ASP A 786 -4.85 2.97 38.54
CA ASP A 786 -4.31 3.23 37.19
C ASP A 786 -5.32 3.98 36.29
N SER A 787 -6.62 3.88 36.58
CA SER A 787 -7.70 4.58 35.86
C SER A 787 -7.90 6.03 36.31
N ASP A 788 -7.54 6.37 37.55
CA ASP A 788 -7.62 7.72 38.08
C ASP A 788 -6.30 8.46 37.85
N ILE A 789 -6.27 9.31 36.82
CA ILE A 789 -5.11 10.11 36.47
C ILE A 789 -4.68 11.07 37.59
N PHE A 790 -5.58 11.44 38.51
CA PHE A 790 -5.31 12.31 39.65
C PHE A 790 -4.88 11.53 40.91
N SER A 791 -4.74 10.20 40.83
CA SER A 791 -4.35 9.36 41.95
C SER A 791 -2.83 9.17 42.09
N LEU A 792 -2.03 10.09 41.56
CA LEU A 792 -0.57 10.05 41.69
C LEU A 792 -0.16 10.02 43.18
N THR A 793 0.52 8.96 43.59
CA THR A 793 0.93 8.73 45.00
C THR A 793 2.43 8.66 45.21
N GLY A 794 3.18 8.37 44.15
CA GLY A 794 4.62 8.29 44.25
C GLY A 794 5.31 8.29 42.90
N MET A 795 6.63 8.40 42.98
CA MET A 795 7.52 8.24 41.85
C MET A 795 8.60 7.22 42.19
N GLN A 796 9.10 6.54 41.18
CA GLN A 796 10.15 5.55 41.34
C GLN A 796 11.10 5.62 40.15
N VAL A 797 12.39 5.54 40.41
CA VAL A 797 13.41 5.46 39.35
C VAL A 797 14.00 4.07 39.34
N GLY A 798 14.27 3.54 38.15
CA GLY A 798 14.91 2.24 37.98
C GLY A 798 15.93 2.28 36.86
N ALA A 799 16.82 1.30 36.85
CA ALA A 799 17.83 1.14 35.82
C ALA A 799 18.27 -0.33 35.73
N GLY A 800 18.60 -0.77 34.53
CA GLY A 800 19.23 -2.07 34.29
C GLY A 800 20.10 -2.00 33.03
N ALA A 801 21.16 -2.80 33.00
CA ALA A 801 22.01 -2.89 31.82
C ALA A 801 21.19 -3.44 30.64
N LEU A 802 21.38 -2.87 29.45
CA LEU A 802 20.59 -3.22 28.27
C LEU A 802 20.71 -4.71 27.92
N SER A 803 21.92 -5.27 28.03
CA SER A 803 22.20 -6.69 27.79
C SER A 803 21.37 -7.58 28.71
N ASP A 804 21.34 -7.25 30.00
CA ASP A 804 20.61 -7.99 31.03
C ASP A 804 19.10 -7.94 30.80
N LEU A 805 18.56 -6.75 30.55
CA LEU A 805 17.11 -6.56 30.37
C LEU A 805 16.57 -7.24 29.11
N ARG A 806 17.39 -7.46 28.09
CA ARG A 806 17.02 -8.22 26.90
C ARG A 806 16.83 -9.69 27.17
N GLU A 807 17.62 -10.24 28.08
CA GLU A 807 17.48 -11.63 28.53
C GLU A 807 16.29 -11.74 29.47
N ASP A 808 16.22 -10.84 30.45
CA ASP A 808 15.19 -10.83 31.49
C ASP A 808 14.92 -9.41 31.98
N GLY A 809 13.74 -8.88 31.67
CA GLY A 809 13.32 -7.55 32.12
C GLY A 809 13.06 -7.47 33.63
N GLY A 810 13.04 -8.61 34.34
CA GLY A 810 13.03 -8.69 35.80
C GLY A 810 14.35 -8.23 36.45
N LYS A 811 15.44 -8.11 35.67
CA LYS A 811 16.72 -7.56 36.13
C LYS A 811 16.72 -6.02 36.28
N LEU A 812 15.57 -5.36 36.08
CA LEU A 812 15.43 -3.93 36.35
C LEU A 812 15.49 -3.70 37.86
N GLU A 813 16.54 -3.02 38.32
CA GLU A 813 16.62 -2.58 39.71
C GLU A 813 15.84 -1.27 39.88
N GLU A 814 15.15 -1.12 41.01
CA GLU A 814 14.35 0.06 41.30
C GLU A 814 14.72 0.68 42.64
N SER A 815 14.61 2.00 42.72
CA SER A 815 14.68 2.75 43.97
C SER A 815 13.50 2.39 44.87
N PRO A 816 13.57 2.70 46.18
CA PRO A 816 12.36 2.87 46.98
C PRO A 816 11.37 3.86 46.34
N VAL A 817 10.09 3.72 46.65
CA VAL A 817 9.06 4.67 46.19
C VAL A 817 9.26 6.01 46.90
N MET A 818 9.49 7.06 46.12
CA MET A 818 9.39 8.43 46.59
C MET A 818 7.91 8.80 46.72
N LYS A 819 7.37 8.70 47.93
CA LYS A 819 5.99 9.10 48.20
C LYS A 819 5.84 10.61 48.04
N MET A 820 4.79 11.05 47.35
CA MET A 820 4.45 12.47 47.23
C MET A 820 3.62 12.94 48.43
N GLN A 821 4.08 12.61 49.64
CA GLN A 821 3.41 12.94 50.88
C GLN A 821 4.15 14.07 51.58
N TRP A 822 3.45 15.19 51.80
CA TRP A 822 4.02 16.33 52.51
C TRP A 822 4.21 16.00 54.01
N PRO A 823 5.12 16.69 54.73
CA PRO A 823 5.32 16.47 56.17
C PRO A 823 4.05 16.63 57.02
N SER A 824 3.06 17.38 56.52
CA SER A 824 1.74 17.54 57.15
C SER A 824 0.76 16.38 56.89
N GLY A 825 1.16 15.37 56.13
CA GLY A 825 0.29 14.26 55.70
C GLY A 825 -0.70 14.61 54.59
N VAL A 826 -0.81 15.88 54.20
CA VAL A 826 -1.69 16.33 53.11
C VAL A 826 -1.03 15.98 51.77
N VAL A 827 -1.68 15.16 50.95
CA VAL A 827 -1.29 14.96 49.55
C VAL A 827 -1.91 16.10 48.73
N ASP A 828 -1.14 17.16 48.45
CA ASP A 828 -1.62 18.23 47.58
C ASP A 828 -1.52 17.80 46.11
N LYS A 829 -2.51 17.02 45.68
CA LYS A 829 -2.67 16.51 44.30
C LYS A 829 -2.76 17.63 43.26
N THR A 830 -3.13 18.85 43.67
CA THR A 830 -3.38 19.98 42.75
C THR A 830 -2.12 20.70 42.27
N LEU A 831 -0.95 20.42 42.88
CA LEU A 831 0.28 21.16 42.62
C LEU A 831 1.10 20.65 41.44
N ILE A 832 1.17 19.33 41.28
CA ILE A 832 1.89 18.69 40.17
C ILE A 832 1.03 18.75 38.88
N GLU A 833 -0.26 19.07 39.04
CA GLU A 833 -1.30 18.69 38.10
C GLU A 833 -2.28 19.81 37.73
N ASP A 834 -2.04 21.07 38.11
CA ASP A 834 -2.94 22.17 37.69
C ASP A 834 -3.02 22.19 36.15
N PRO A 835 -4.17 21.83 35.55
CA PRO A 835 -4.31 21.76 34.10
C PRO A 835 -4.15 23.14 33.44
N ASN A 836 -4.29 24.22 34.23
CA ASN A 836 -4.19 25.60 33.76
C ASN A 836 -2.76 26.14 33.74
N ASP A 837 -1.81 25.38 34.30
CA ASP A 837 -0.41 25.78 34.34
C ASP A 837 0.27 25.51 32.99
N SER A 838 0.55 26.58 32.25
CA SER A 838 1.23 26.58 30.95
C SER A 838 2.75 26.48 31.05
N GLY A 839 3.33 26.48 32.25
CA GLY A 839 4.76 26.69 32.51
C GLY A 839 5.62 25.43 32.63
N SER A 840 5.14 24.25 32.26
CA SER A 840 5.97 23.05 32.36
C SER A 840 6.93 22.93 31.17
N SER A 841 8.23 23.03 31.38
CA SER A 841 9.25 22.70 30.37
C SER A 841 10.08 21.50 30.83
N ARG A 842 10.49 20.66 29.88
CA ARG A 842 11.39 19.53 30.14
C ARG A 842 12.75 19.88 29.57
N GLN A 843 13.80 19.53 30.28
CA GLN A 843 15.14 19.66 29.73
C GLN A 843 15.91 18.37 29.97
N LEU A 844 16.62 17.98 28.93
CA LEU A 844 17.62 16.95 28.98
C LEU A 844 18.97 17.65 28.80
N ILE A 845 19.68 17.79 29.91
CA ILE A 845 20.96 18.50 29.95
C ILE A 845 22.07 17.47 30.00
N GLY A 846 23.06 17.68 29.16
CA GLY A 846 24.29 16.94 29.17
C GLY A 846 25.09 17.13 30.44
N TYR A 847 25.29 16.05 31.19
CA TYR A 847 26.51 15.92 32.00
C TYR A 847 27.60 15.25 31.16
N GLY A 848 28.86 15.65 31.36
CA GLY A 848 30.00 15.32 30.50
C GLY A 848 30.00 13.88 29.98
N GLY A 849 29.92 13.71 28.66
CA GLY A 849 30.03 12.40 28.01
C GLY A 849 28.80 11.51 28.14
N MET A 850 27.57 12.05 28.08
CA MET A 850 26.35 11.23 28.03
C MET A 850 25.94 10.97 26.58
N ARG A 851 25.52 9.74 26.26
CA ARG A 851 24.92 9.37 24.97
C ARG A 851 23.47 8.99 25.19
N VAL A 852 22.56 9.64 24.47
CA VAL A 852 21.12 9.35 24.53
C VAL A 852 20.66 8.81 23.20
N TYR A 853 20.11 7.60 23.23
CA TYR A 853 19.64 6.91 22.03
C TYR A 853 18.17 7.23 21.76
N TRP A 854 17.34 7.21 22.81
CA TRP A 854 15.92 7.53 22.74
C TRP A 854 15.36 7.87 24.14
N THR A 855 14.18 8.49 24.16
CA THR A 855 13.28 8.58 25.33
C THR A 855 11.86 8.18 24.91
N HIS A 856 11.29 7.18 25.58
CA HIS A 856 9.94 6.70 25.29
C HIS A 856 9.02 6.96 26.48
N PHE A 857 7.74 7.18 26.20
CA PHE A 857 6.71 7.34 27.22
C PHE A 857 5.60 6.34 26.99
N PHE A 858 5.11 5.74 28.07
CA PHE A 858 4.05 4.74 28.10
C PHE A 858 2.95 5.22 29.03
N ASP A 859 1.70 5.01 28.63
CA ASP A 859 0.49 5.34 29.40
C ASP A 859 0.10 4.26 30.42
N TYR A 860 0.95 3.25 30.62
CA TYR A 860 0.79 2.19 31.62
C TYR A 860 2.10 1.94 32.41
N LYS A 861 1.97 1.28 33.56
CA LYS A 861 3.11 0.80 34.34
C LYS A 861 3.68 -0.45 33.66
N MET A 862 4.92 -0.37 33.16
CA MET A 862 5.56 -1.49 32.48
C MET A 862 5.97 -2.56 33.49
N ASP A 863 5.59 -3.82 33.25
CA ASP A 863 6.07 -4.99 33.98
C ASP A 863 7.40 -5.51 33.39
N ALA A 864 7.93 -6.60 33.97
CA ALA A 864 9.18 -7.22 33.50
C ALA A 864 9.11 -7.66 32.03
N ALA A 865 7.95 -8.13 31.55
CA ALA A 865 7.80 -8.54 30.16
C ALA A 865 7.85 -7.34 29.21
N ALA A 866 7.14 -6.25 29.53
CA ALA A 866 7.17 -5.01 28.77
C ALA A 866 8.57 -4.36 28.78
N ILE A 867 9.28 -4.40 29.92
CA ILE A 867 10.66 -3.91 30.02
C ILE A 867 11.60 -4.71 29.11
N LYS A 868 11.46 -6.04 29.08
CA LYS A 868 12.25 -6.90 28.18
C LYS A 868 11.99 -6.56 26.71
N ARG A 869 10.73 -6.38 26.33
CA ARG A 869 10.33 -5.97 24.98
C ARG A 869 10.92 -4.62 24.60
N GLU A 870 10.84 -3.66 25.50
CA GLU A 870 11.43 -2.33 25.33
C GLU A 870 12.95 -2.37 25.18
N ALA A 871 13.65 -3.16 26.00
CA ALA A 871 15.09 -3.36 25.88
C ALA A 871 15.49 -4.00 24.53
N LYS A 872 14.63 -4.86 23.97
CA LYS A 872 14.79 -5.45 22.63
C LYS A 872 14.35 -4.52 21.50
N GLN A 873 13.54 -3.50 21.78
CA GLN A 873 12.86 -2.66 20.81
C GLN A 873 12.02 -3.46 19.79
N ASP A 874 11.33 -4.49 20.28
CA ASP A 874 10.52 -5.40 19.46
C ASP A 874 9.06 -4.96 19.29
N TRP A 875 8.78 -3.67 19.50
CA TRP A 875 7.47 -3.08 19.22
C TRP A 875 7.19 -3.04 17.71
N MET A 876 6.03 -3.55 17.30
CA MET A 876 5.56 -3.46 15.92
C MET A 876 4.88 -2.11 15.65
N SER A 877 5.19 -1.54 14.49
CA SER A 877 4.60 -0.28 14.03
C SER A 877 4.67 -0.14 12.52
N THR A 878 3.70 0.55 11.94
CA THR A 878 3.62 0.88 10.51
C THR A 878 3.53 2.39 10.37
N TRP A 879 4.56 3.00 9.78
CA TRP A 879 4.67 4.45 9.59
C TRP A 879 4.86 4.82 8.12
N TYR A 880 4.84 6.12 7.84
CA TYR A 880 5.16 6.67 6.51
C TYR A 880 6.48 6.10 5.99
N ALA A 881 6.49 5.67 4.72
CA ALA A 881 7.66 5.14 4.02
C ALA A 881 8.76 6.21 3.84
#